data_AF-A0A6N7Q681-F1
#
_entry.id   AF-A0A6N7Q681-F1
#
_cell.length_a   1.000
_cell.length_b   1.000
_cell.length_c   1.000
_cell.angle_alpha   90.00
_cell.angle_beta   90.00
_cell.angle_gamma   90.00
#
_symmetry.space_group_name_H-M   'P 1'
#
loop_
_entity.id
_entity.type
_entity.pdbx_description
1 polymer ?
#
loop_
_entity_poly.entity_id
_entity_poly.type
_entity_poly.pdbx_seq_one_letter_code
_entity_poly.pdbx_strand_id
1 'polypeptide(L)'
;MHSPRWFEVKCQSPWRAARKQARRIILLPDGNHRKGGSGRNYAVGAANVVACAEHVALRGDVRTLLVCIASRHNVDKRPEAFFDVVARQFEWLRSEIRERRALVRRGIRCSVHGNLARMRASGGSQARLVACVEAACEATTSLPEPRMDLQFWIDYPDELAWERDVDLVLRTGAEEPDVVRPGFCLPPFVPCVATTTLWPDARPEEIGDLIDRGLRDAPSHFAPGYDLELVLELVQALPRSRIPAPLRLTIPVCASAEEIDARRASHHADPTKKPALLVNCLDSRGMRGQEHVFVDDAWYAIRIVPAARWSDCTAEDYDAVIAPGQGAQNVLLAAPATAAAPVHPCAPTVDGILHALRRAVRFSVAHVLLQGADRSRGPSTSVEPPWPAELLDLIEVTAATPERTIEQIVRERLPEVADADAERDLLVQAMSARVLGEALSEGLLLPDRSLQQADRNYAYTGAYMMLRVPDESNPTGDGWERSAELAIRCMLAISTGDNGVFDRVLPGETLDAWRARLQSAAHHLEAIARGERPASRPVGRGMQIVDAIGKQWESLFSRHANASGALSDACRDALVRHYRSNALERAPDVVDNPLVRRLGLGGPPRREAIGHIEANYASRAPGPIGERIRLLAHEDANDPERFAELRRELRLLLHVVDTAPTIAVEVLFLFCGLTTPAEHVYEKRLRALIEVGQLADHTFRLANDLASLSTNGGDRDAGKESCLSILIPKGVSASKCGAARKRAHALGEMYLAWLEEHLGHAMARLAHQWPSMAEKLTRAVLVGRGVYQYAHYATLSSEKMLALIGEVSRARPRLDPPASPLSAWGASGSPVDTLLPLTGTG
;
A
#
# COMPACT_ATOMS: atom_id res chain seq x y z
N MET A 1 -30.30 -0.70 -3.86
CA MET A 1 -29.79 0.58 -3.29
C MET A 1 -28.81 0.25 -2.19
N HIS A 2 -27.57 0.72 -2.27
CA HIS A 2 -26.59 0.53 -1.20
C HIS A 2 -26.68 1.72 -0.25
N SER A 3 -27.14 1.47 0.97
CA SER A 3 -27.09 2.48 2.05
C SER A 3 -25.63 2.94 2.21
N PRO A 4 -25.34 4.25 2.23
CA PRO A 4 -24.00 4.76 2.44
C PRO A 4 -23.42 4.18 3.74
N ARG A 5 -22.22 3.56 3.70
CA ARG A 5 -21.59 3.10 4.94
C ARG A 5 -21.13 4.32 5.72
N TRP A 6 -21.66 4.43 6.93
CA TRP A 6 -21.28 5.41 7.93
C TRP A 6 -19.91 5.07 8.53
N PHE A 7 -19.06 6.07 8.76
CA PHE A 7 -17.94 5.94 9.71
C PHE A 7 -18.55 5.80 11.11
N GLU A 8 -18.49 4.59 11.67
CA GLU A 8 -19.16 4.23 12.91
C GLU A 8 -18.31 4.61 14.11
N VAL A 9 -18.79 5.57 14.90
CA VAL A 9 -18.09 6.08 16.08
C VAL A 9 -18.89 5.81 17.33
N LYS A 10 -18.22 5.23 18.33
CA LYS A 10 -18.79 5.03 19.65
C LYS A 10 -18.34 6.12 20.61
N CYS A 11 -19.28 6.80 21.27
CA CYS A 11 -18.99 7.64 22.43
C CYS A 11 -19.12 6.79 23.69
N GLN A 12 -18.11 6.80 24.55
CA GLN A 12 -17.97 5.82 25.62
C GLN A 12 -18.50 6.28 26.99
N SER A 13 -19.12 5.38 27.79
CA SER A 13 -19.24 5.51 29.26
C SER A 13 -19.07 4.15 29.99
N PRO A 14 -18.01 3.92 30.80
CA PRO A 14 -17.72 2.62 31.47
C PRO A 14 -18.18 2.39 32.94
N TRP A 15 -17.77 1.23 33.55
CA TRP A 15 -17.58 0.91 34.99
C TRP A 15 -16.96 -0.50 35.28
N ARG A 16 -15.89 -0.65 36.09
CA ARG A 16 -15.73 -1.65 37.21
C ARG A 16 -14.52 -1.35 38.10
N ALA A 17 -14.52 -1.87 39.35
CA ALA A 17 -13.45 -1.71 40.33
C ALA A 17 -12.23 -2.61 40.07
N ALA A 18 -11.03 -2.03 40.17
CA ALA A 18 -9.74 -2.69 39.95
C ALA A 18 -9.33 -3.63 41.10
N ARG A 19 -8.64 -4.73 40.77
CA ARG A 19 -7.97 -5.57 41.77
C ARG A 19 -6.76 -4.83 42.37
N LYS A 20 -6.63 -4.86 43.70
CA LYS A 20 -5.58 -4.13 44.44
C LYS A 20 -4.28 -4.92 44.63
N GLN A 21 -4.31 -6.24 44.46
CA GLN A 21 -3.17 -7.14 44.64
C GLN A 21 -3.17 -8.24 43.58
N ALA A 22 -2.00 -8.85 43.36
CA ALA A 22 -1.77 -9.91 42.39
C ALA A 22 -2.12 -9.51 40.95
N ARG A 23 -1.65 -8.33 40.53
CA ARG A 23 -1.98 -7.72 39.24
C ARG A 23 -1.39 -8.49 38.06
N ARG A 24 -2.11 -8.48 36.94
CA ARG A 24 -1.72 -9.06 35.65
C ARG A 24 -1.63 -7.96 34.61
N ILE A 25 -0.44 -7.75 34.04
CA ILE A 25 -0.18 -6.65 33.11
C ILE A 25 0.20 -7.22 31.75
N ILE A 26 -0.44 -6.75 30.67
CA ILE A 26 0.04 -6.97 29.31
C ILE A 26 0.98 -5.84 28.92
N LEU A 27 2.12 -6.23 28.34
CA LEU A 27 3.08 -5.34 27.73
C LEU A 27 3.19 -5.66 26.23
N LEU A 28 3.02 -4.63 25.41
CA LEU A 28 3.20 -4.63 23.96
C LEU A 28 4.50 -3.88 23.60
N PRO A 29 5.63 -4.60 23.45
CA PRO A 29 6.92 -4.03 23.09
C PRO A 29 7.00 -3.74 21.59
N ASP A 30 6.45 -2.61 21.15
CA ASP A 30 6.45 -2.17 19.74
C ASP A 30 7.55 -1.12 19.47
N GLY A 31 8.01 -1.03 18.23
CA GLY A 31 9.04 -0.08 17.80
C GLY A 31 10.43 -0.66 17.59
N ASN A 32 10.65 -1.96 17.88
CA ASN A 32 11.94 -2.64 17.68
C ASN A 32 12.53 -2.46 16.26
N HIS A 33 11.68 -2.39 15.23
CA HIS A 33 12.13 -2.25 13.84
C HIS A 33 12.26 -0.79 13.38
N ARG A 34 11.72 0.20 14.12
CA ARG A 34 11.65 1.60 13.67
C ARG A 34 12.98 2.37 13.78
N LYS A 35 13.99 1.79 14.43
CA LYS A 35 15.29 2.45 14.73
C LYS A 35 16.43 2.13 13.74
N GLY A 36 16.15 1.37 12.67
CA GLY A 36 17.13 1.06 11.62
C GLY A 36 18.09 -0.08 11.98
N GLY A 37 18.06 -1.17 11.19
CA GLY A 37 18.88 -2.39 11.37
C GLY A 37 18.15 -3.51 12.12
N SER A 38 17.78 -4.59 11.42
CA SER A 38 16.91 -5.66 11.92
C SER A 38 17.53 -6.58 12.97
N GLY A 39 18.85 -6.56 13.20
CA GLY A 39 19.51 -7.42 14.20
C GLY A 39 19.76 -6.73 15.55
N ARG A 40 20.43 -5.57 15.54
CA ARG A 40 20.92 -4.89 16.75
C ARG A 40 19.78 -4.37 17.64
N ASN A 41 18.68 -3.93 17.05
CA ASN A 41 17.56 -3.36 17.81
C ASN A 41 16.72 -4.42 18.52
N TYR A 42 16.62 -5.63 17.98
CA TYR A 42 15.94 -6.74 18.66
C TYR A 42 16.74 -7.24 19.86
N ALA A 43 18.08 -7.17 19.81
CA ALA A 43 18.93 -7.47 20.95
C ALA A 43 18.75 -6.44 22.08
N VAL A 44 18.71 -5.15 21.74
CA VAL A 44 18.40 -4.09 22.72
C VAL A 44 16.99 -4.27 23.28
N GLY A 45 16.01 -4.56 22.43
CA GLY A 45 14.64 -4.84 22.85
C GLY A 45 14.54 -6.06 23.79
N ALA A 46 15.25 -7.14 23.51
CA ALA A 46 15.29 -8.33 24.36
C ALA A 46 15.94 -8.04 25.72
N ALA A 47 17.06 -7.33 25.73
CA ALA A 47 17.68 -6.86 26.97
C ALA A 47 16.74 -5.97 27.77
N ASN A 48 15.97 -5.13 27.10
CA ASN A 48 15.00 -4.25 27.75
C ASN A 48 13.82 -5.03 28.36
N VAL A 49 13.39 -6.15 27.75
CA VAL A 49 12.36 -7.03 28.35
C VAL A 49 12.86 -7.59 29.68
N VAL A 50 14.11 -8.02 29.75
CA VAL A 50 14.72 -8.50 31.00
C VAL A 50 14.77 -7.38 32.03
N ALA A 51 15.33 -6.22 31.67
CA ALA A 51 15.48 -5.09 32.58
C ALA A 51 14.13 -4.60 33.12
N CYS A 52 13.11 -4.49 32.26
CA CYS A 52 11.77 -4.10 32.66
C CYS A 52 11.11 -5.16 33.54
N ALA A 53 11.22 -6.45 33.22
CA ALA A 53 10.65 -7.51 34.05
C ALA A 53 11.31 -7.54 35.45
N GLU A 54 12.63 -7.38 35.53
CA GLU A 54 13.35 -7.28 36.81
C GLU A 54 12.92 -6.06 37.62
N HIS A 55 12.74 -4.91 36.97
CA HIS A 55 12.24 -3.70 37.63
C HIS A 55 10.81 -3.88 38.14
N VAL A 56 9.91 -4.43 37.32
CA VAL A 56 8.50 -4.68 37.69
C VAL A 56 8.40 -5.67 38.85
N ALA A 57 9.23 -6.71 38.88
CA ALA A 57 9.24 -7.68 39.98
C ALA A 57 9.59 -7.08 41.34
N LEU A 58 10.35 -5.97 41.37
CA LEU A 58 10.70 -5.27 42.63
C LEU A 58 9.50 -4.56 43.27
N ARG A 59 8.43 -4.30 42.50
CA ARG A 59 7.23 -3.62 43.01
C ARG A 59 6.41 -4.48 43.96
N GLY A 60 6.43 -5.80 43.77
CA GLY A 60 5.71 -6.77 44.62
C GLY A 60 4.19 -6.81 44.45
N ASP A 61 3.58 -5.87 43.71
CA ASP A 61 2.13 -5.80 43.45
C ASP A 61 1.71 -6.50 42.15
N VAL A 62 2.64 -6.74 41.23
CA VAL A 62 2.45 -7.44 39.96
C VAL A 62 2.78 -8.92 40.11
N ARG A 63 1.77 -9.77 39.96
CA ARG A 63 1.95 -11.23 39.99
C ARG A 63 2.35 -11.79 38.64
N THR A 64 1.80 -11.24 37.56
CA THR A 64 2.05 -11.75 36.21
C THR A 64 2.32 -10.61 35.23
N LEU A 65 3.41 -10.71 34.50
CA LEU A 65 3.72 -9.83 33.37
C LEU A 65 3.62 -10.64 32.07
N LEU A 66 2.71 -10.26 31.18
CA LEU A 66 2.46 -10.90 29.89
C LEU A 66 3.14 -10.07 28.80
N VAL A 67 4.20 -10.62 28.19
CA VAL A 67 4.92 -9.96 27.10
C VAL A 67 4.48 -10.56 25.77
N CYS A 68 3.81 -9.74 24.97
CA CYS A 68 3.26 -10.14 23.68
C CYS A 68 4.33 -10.02 22.58
N ILE A 69 4.82 -11.16 22.08
CA ILE A 69 5.91 -11.22 21.09
C ILE A 69 5.37 -11.16 19.66
N ALA A 70 4.39 -12.00 19.33
CA ALA A 70 3.76 -12.03 18.01
C ALA A 70 2.29 -12.45 18.12
N SER A 71 1.38 -11.64 17.59
CA SER A 71 -0.03 -12.01 17.42
C SER A 71 -0.19 -13.08 16.34
N ARG A 72 -1.35 -13.74 16.27
CA ARG A 72 -1.72 -14.64 15.16
C ARG A 72 -1.44 -14.02 13.80
N HIS A 73 -1.87 -12.79 13.64
CA HIS A 73 -1.67 -12.03 12.41
C HIS A 73 -0.18 -11.80 12.06
N ASN A 74 0.67 -11.56 13.06
CA ASN A 74 2.11 -11.45 12.85
C ASN A 74 2.71 -12.81 12.44
N VAL A 75 2.25 -13.90 13.02
CA VAL A 75 2.73 -15.25 12.67
C VAL A 75 2.44 -15.57 11.20
N ASP A 76 1.27 -15.19 10.70
CA ASP A 76 0.84 -15.49 9.32
C ASP A 76 1.60 -14.70 8.25
N LYS A 77 2.15 -13.53 8.61
CA LYS A 77 2.71 -12.57 7.64
C LYS A 77 4.22 -12.40 7.68
N ARG A 78 4.84 -12.69 8.83
CA ARG A 78 6.26 -12.41 9.00
C ARG A 78 7.09 -13.43 8.22
N PRO A 79 8.19 -13.00 7.57
CA PRO A 79 9.10 -13.92 6.90
C PRO A 79 9.89 -14.75 7.92
N GLU A 80 10.44 -15.88 7.50
CA GLU A 80 11.27 -16.77 8.35
C GLU A 80 12.38 -16.02 9.08
N ALA A 81 13.05 -15.08 8.40
CA ALA A 81 14.12 -14.27 8.95
C ALA A 81 13.73 -13.47 10.21
N PHE A 82 12.45 -13.07 10.35
CA PHE A 82 11.97 -12.44 11.58
C PHE A 82 12.01 -13.42 12.75
N PHE A 83 11.51 -14.63 12.55
CA PHE A 83 11.49 -15.65 13.60
C PHE A 83 12.91 -16.09 13.99
N ASP A 84 13.85 -16.15 13.04
CA ASP A 84 15.27 -16.41 13.34
C ASP A 84 15.93 -15.31 14.17
N VAL A 85 15.63 -14.04 13.87
CA VAL A 85 16.13 -12.92 14.68
C VAL A 85 15.63 -13.03 16.12
N VAL A 86 14.34 -13.32 16.31
CA VAL A 86 13.73 -13.46 17.64
C VAL A 86 14.24 -14.72 18.36
N ALA A 87 14.38 -15.85 17.65
CA ALA A 87 14.91 -17.09 18.21
C ALA A 87 16.30 -16.90 18.80
N ARG A 88 17.20 -16.18 18.09
CA ARG A 88 18.52 -15.82 18.60
C ARG A 88 18.48 -15.00 19.89
N GLN A 89 17.45 -14.16 20.08
CA GLN A 89 17.32 -13.41 21.33
C GLN A 89 16.92 -14.30 22.51
N PHE A 90 16.11 -15.35 22.27
CA PHE A 90 15.80 -16.33 23.30
C PHE A 90 16.97 -17.28 23.60
N GLU A 91 17.80 -17.59 22.59
CA GLU A 91 19.09 -18.29 22.82
C GLU A 91 20.00 -17.46 23.74
N TRP A 92 20.15 -16.15 23.46
CA TRP A 92 20.88 -15.23 24.33
C TRP A 92 20.28 -15.17 25.74
N LEU A 93 18.96 -14.99 25.86
CA LEU A 93 18.26 -14.95 27.15
C LEU A 93 18.50 -16.21 27.98
N ARG A 94 18.46 -17.39 27.34
CA ARG A 94 18.77 -18.66 28.00
C ARG A 94 20.18 -18.66 28.57
N SER A 95 21.17 -18.15 27.84
CA SER A 95 22.55 -18.04 28.35
C SER A 95 22.63 -17.07 29.53
N GLU A 96 21.99 -15.90 29.47
CA GLU A 96 21.95 -14.95 30.59
C GLU A 96 21.28 -15.54 31.84
N ILE A 97 20.21 -16.32 31.68
CA ILE A 97 19.55 -17.03 32.80
C ILE A 97 20.49 -18.08 33.41
N ARG A 98 21.19 -18.87 32.60
CA ARG A 98 22.06 -19.96 33.10
C ARG A 98 23.33 -19.44 33.75
N GLU A 99 24.02 -18.52 33.08
CA GLU A 99 25.35 -18.07 33.48
C GLU A 99 25.29 -16.92 34.48
N ARG A 100 24.39 -15.96 34.24
CA ARG A 100 24.30 -14.74 35.05
C ARG A 100 23.09 -14.74 35.98
N ARG A 101 22.29 -15.80 35.97
CA ARG A 101 21.06 -15.93 36.78
C ARG A 101 20.11 -14.75 36.60
N ALA A 102 20.10 -14.15 35.40
CA ALA A 102 19.11 -13.14 35.01
C ALA A 102 17.70 -13.68 35.23
N LEU A 103 16.75 -12.83 35.63
CA LEU A 103 15.37 -13.19 36.05
C LEU A 103 15.31 -14.04 37.34
N VAL A 104 16.12 -15.09 37.44
CA VAL A 104 16.16 -16.02 38.59
C VAL A 104 16.57 -15.30 39.88
N ARG A 105 17.58 -14.43 39.84
CA ARG A 105 18.01 -13.61 41.01
C ARG A 105 16.91 -12.69 41.54
N ARG A 106 15.95 -12.31 40.70
CA ARG A 106 14.80 -11.48 41.07
C ARG A 106 13.55 -12.31 41.42
N GLY A 107 13.68 -13.64 41.43
CA GLY A 107 12.57 -14.55 41.74
C GLY A 107 11.53 -14.60 40.63
N ILE A 108 11.92 -14.40 39.36
CA ILE A 108 11.00 -14.42 38.21
C ILE A 108 11.03 -15.79 37.56
N ARG A 109 9.87 -16.43 37.40
CA ARG A 109 9.71 -17.67 36.63
C ARG A 109 9.11 -17.36 35.27
N CYS A 110 9.68 -17.94 34.22
CA CYS A 110 9.23 -17.76 32.84
C CYS A 110 8.34 -18.90 32.36
N SER A 111 7.38 -18.59 31.50
CA SER A 111 6.60 -19.59 30.74
C SER A 111 6.23 -19.05 29.37
N VAL A 112 5.91 -19.95 28.43
CA VAL A 112 5.51 -19.61 27.05
C VAL A 112 4.10 -20.10 26.77
N HIS A 113 3.31 -19.28 26.08
CA HIS A 113 1.89 -19.50 25.82
C HIS A 113 1.49 -19.05 24.40
N GLY A 114 0.39 -19.60 23.89
CA GLY A 114 -0.20 -19.31 22.58
C GLY A 114 -0.33 -20.57 21.72
N ASN A 115 -0.53 -20.44 20.40
CA ASN A 115 -0.73 -21.59 19.51
C ASN A 115 0.60 -22.23 19.07
N LEU A 116 1.35 -22.78 20.04
CA LEU A 116 2.67 -23.36 19.80
C LEU A 116 2.62 -24.61 18.91
N ALA A 117 1.51 -25.37 18.97
CA ALA A 117 1.31 -26.54 18.12
C ALA A 117 1.29 -26.15 16.63
N ARG A 118 0.59 -25.07 16.29
CA ARG A 118 0.57 -24.52 14.92
C ARG A 118 1.95 -24.08 14.47
N MET A 119 2.66 -23.32 15.31
CA MET A 119 4.01 -22.87 14.99
C MET A 119 5.01 -24.02 14.78
N ARG A 120 4.87 -25.12 15.53
CA ARG A 120 5.66 -26.34 15.31
C ARG A 120 5.29 -27.03 13.99
N ALA A 121 4.00 -27.14 13.70
CA ALA A 121 3.50 -27.78 12.48
C ALA A 121 3.96 -27.01 11.21
N SER A 122 4.15 -25.70 11.30
CA SER A 122 4.70 -24.88 10.23
C SER A 122 6.19 -25.15 9.93
N GLY A 123 6.94 -25.77 10.84
CA GLY A 123 8.36 -26.10 10.63
C GLY A 123 9.30 -24.88 10.63
N GLY A 124 10.53 -25.08 10.15
CA GLY A 124 11.51 -24.02 9.90
C GLY A 124 11.81 -23.11 11.11
N SER A 125 11.96 -21.81 10.84
CA SER A 125 12.31 -20.80 11.84
C SER A 125 11.22 -20.57 12.88
N GLN A 126 9.95 -20.88 12.58
CA GLN A 126 8.85 -20.81 13.54
C GLN A 126 8.96 -21.91 14.60
N ALA A 127 9.18 -23.16 14.18
CA ALA A 127 9.42 -24.27 15.10
C ALA A 127 10.68 -24.04 15.94
N ARG A 128 11.74 -23.48 15.33
CA ARG A 128 12.97 -23.10 16.04
C ARG A 128 12.70 -22.05 17.12
N LEU A 129 11.95 -20.98 16.82
CA LEU A 129 11.59 -19.97 17.81
C LEU A 129 10.90 -20.59 19.03
N VAL A 130 9.92 -21.48 18.82
CA VAL A 130 9.23 -22.16 19.91
C VAL A 130 10.22 -22.93 20.79
N ALA A 131 11.11 -23.72 20.19
CA ALA A 131 12.12 -24.49 20.92
C ALA A 131 13.07 -23.59 21.73
N CYS A 132 13.53 -22.47 21.15
CA CYS A 132 14.40 -21.51 21.84
C CYS A 132 13.70 -20.87 23.05
N VAL A 133 12.42 -20.48 22.91
CA VAL A 133 11.65 -19.86 23.99
C VAL A 133 11.38 -20.86 25.12
N GLU A 134 11.01 -22.10 24.78
CA GLU A 134 10.81 -23.17 25.77
C GLU A 134 12.08 -23.45 26.56
N ALA A 135 13.22 -23.55 25.89
CA ALA A 135 14.50 -23.78 26.55
C ALA A 135 14.94 -22.62 27.46
N ALA A 136 14.60 -21.37 27.11
CA ALA A 136 14.82 -20.22 27.99
C ALA A 136 13.89 -20.27 29.22
N CYS A 137 12.62 -20.62 29.04
CA CYS A 137 11.67 -20.78 30.15
C CYS A 137 12.08 -21.90 31.12
N GLU A 138 12.49 -23.06 30.59
CA GLU A 138 12.93 -24.21 31.36
C GLU A 138 14.09 -23.86 32.31
N ALA A 139 15.00 -22.97 31.89
CA ALA A 139 16.12 -22.52 32.70
C ALA A 139 15.72 -21.77 33.99
N THR A 140 14.45 -21.36 34.13
CA THR A 140 13.91 -20.68 35.33
C THR A 140 13.10 -21.58 36.26
N THR A 141 12.89 -22.85 35.89
CA THR A 141 12.03 -23.80 36.63
C THR A 141 12.55 -24.15 38.02
N SER A 142 13.84 -23.96 38.27
CA SER A 142 14.49 -24.22 39.56
C SER A 142 14.01 -23.34 40.72
N LEU A 143 13.24 -22.28 40.45
CA LEU A 143 12.59 -21.45 41.47
C LEU A 143 11.28 -22.12 41.90
N PRO A 144 11.11 -22.66 43.12
CA PRO A 144 9.87 -23.30 43.56
C PRO A 144 8.74 -22.29 43.83
N GLU A 145 9.08 -21.11 44.37
CA GLU A 145 8.13 -20.04 44.69
C GLU A 145 8.55 -18.73 43.99
N PRO A 146 8.03 -18.45 42.78
CA PRO A 146 8.37 -17.21 42.10
C PRO A 146 7.66 -16.02 42.75
N ARG A 147 8.36 -14.88 42.82
CA ARG A 147 7.79 -13.57 43.16
C ARG A 147 6.86 -13.08 42.05
N MET A 148 7.24 -13.28 40.79
CA MET A 148 6.48 -12.88 39.61
C MET A 148 6.59 -13.94 38.52
N ASP A 149 5.49 -14.15 37.80
CA ASP A 149 5.44 -15.01 36.62
C ASP A 149 5.55 -14.14 35.34
N LEU A 150 6.59 -14.36 34.54
CA LEU A 150 6.78 -13.73 33.23
C LEU A 150 6.28 -14.68 32.13
N GLN A 151 5.29 -14.25 31.35
CA GLN A 151 4.70 -15.06 30.29
C GLN A 151 5.03 -14.48 28.92
N PHE A 152 5.69 -15.26 28.07
CA PHE A 152 5.93 -14.93 26.68
C PHE A 152 4.79 -15.47 25.81
N TRP A 153 4.14 -14.58 25.06
CA TRP A 153 2.97 -14.92 24.24
C TRP A 153 3.30 -14.84 22.75
N ILE A 154 3.12 -15.95 22.03
CA ILE A 154 3.40 -16.10 20.59
C ILE A 154 2.24 -16.82 19.90
N ASP A 155 1.75 -16.31 18.77
CA ASP A 155 0.48 -16.72 18.17
C ASP A 155 -0.67 -16.63 19.19
N TYR A 156 -0.76 -15.49 19.89
CA TYR A 156 -1.82 -15.25 20.87
C TYR A 156 -3.15 -14.88 20.19
N PRO A 157 -4.30 -15.25 20.80
CA PRO A 157 -5.63 -14.94 20.28
C PRO A 157 -6.00 -13.46 20.50
N ASP A 158 -6.99 -12.98 19.75
CA ASP A 158 -7.50 -11.61 19.89
C ASP A 158 -8.16 -11.40 21.26
N GLU A 159 -8.62 -12.47 21.90
CA GLU A 159 -9.27 -12.46 23.21
C GLU A 159 -8.28 -12.60 24.38
N LEU A 160 -6.97 -12.49 24.17
CA LEU A 160 -5.94 -12.73 25.20
C LEU A 160 -6.22 -11.99 26.52
N ALA A 161 -6.58 -10.70 26.45
CA ALA A 161 -6.85 -9.90 27.63
C ALA A 161 -8.10 -10.37 28.40
N TRP A 162 -9.08 -10.93 27.69
CA TRP A 162 -10.25 -11.57 28.30
C TRP A 162 -9.86 -12.89 28.98
N GLU A 163 -9.16 -13.77 28.27
CA GLU A 163 -8.75 -15.09 28.77
C GLU A 163 -7.89 -15.00 30.03
N ARG A 164 -7.08 -13.95 30.14
CA ARG A 164 -6.13 -13.77 31.24
C ARG A 164 -6.59 -12.81 32.32
N ASP A 165 -7.77 -12.21 32.16
CA ASP A 165 -8.39 -11.35 33.16
C ASP A 165 -7.38 -10.31 33.65
N VAL A 166 -6.92 -9.48 32.72
CA VAL A 166 -5.78 -8.55 32.90
C VAL A 166 -6.21 -7.23 33.52
N ASP A 167 -5.31 -6.61 34.28
CA ASP A 167 -5.58 -5.37 35.04
C ASP A 167 -5.08 -4.11 34.33
N LEU A 168 -4.15 -4.25 33.37
CA LEU A 168 -3.57 -3.13 32.62
C LEU A 168 -2.99 -3.63 31.30
N VAL A 169 -3.16 -2.83 30.23
CA VAL A 169 -2.47 -3.02 28.95
C VAL A 169 -1.57 -1.83 28.70
N LEU A 170 -0.30 -2.10 28.41
CA LEU A 170 0.73 -1.10 28.20
C LEU A 170 1.33 -1.25 26.81
N ARG A 171 1.29 -0.19 25.99
CA ARG A 171 1.86 -0.16 24.64
C ARG A 171 2.97 0.87 24.50
N THR A 172 4.10 0.44 23.96
CA THR A 172 5.16 1.33 23.48
C THR A 172 5.03 1.56 21.98
N GLY A 173 5.74 2.55 21.41
CA GLY A 173 5.74 2.82 19.98
C GLY A 173 4.36 3.19 19.38
N ALA A 174 3.49 3.82 20.17
CA ALA A 174 2.20 4.33 19.68
C ALA A 174 2.37 5.28 18.48
N GLU A 175 1.35 5.33 17.64
CA GLU A 175 1.39 6.08 16.38
C GLU A 175 1.32 7.60 16.58
N GLU A 176 0.48 8.04 17.53
CA GLU A 176 0.30 9.43 17.95
C GLU A 176 0.22 9.49 19.49
N PRO A 177 0.64 10.60 20.14
CA PRO A 177 0.68 10.72 21.60
C PRO A 177 -0.71 10.73 22.27
N ASP A 178 -1.77 10.91 21.50
CA ASP A 178 -3.15 11.08 21.93
C ASP A 178 -4.09 10.01 21.36
N VAL A 179 -3.56 8.89 20.87
CA VAL A 179 -4.34 7.79 20.30
C VAL A 179 -3.85 6.45 20.83
N VAL A 180 -4.80 5.61 21.23
CA VAL A 180 -4.53 4.26 21.72
C VAL A 180 -5.12 3.24 20.76
N ARG A 181 -4.30 2.32 20.27
CA ARG A 181 -4.72 1.16 19.47
C ARG A 181 -4.13 -0.11 20.10
N PRO A 182 -4.91 -1.00 20.72
CA PRO A 182 -4.37 -2.14 21.47
C PRO A 182 -3.93 -3.31 20.57
N GLY A 183 -4.56 -3.50 19.40
CA GLY A 183 -4.20 -4.56 18.47
C GLY A 183 -4.77 -5.95 18.81
N PHE A 184 -5.64 -6.04 19.81
CA PHE A 184 -6.45 -7.21 20.18
C PHE A 184 -7.69 -6.74 20.96
N CYS A 185 -8.65 -7.63 21.19
CA CYS A 185 -9.89 -7.32 21.88
C CYS A 185 -9.63 -7.05 23.37
N LEU A 186 -9.97 -5.84 23.82
CA LEU A 186 -9.85 -5.46 25.22
C LEU A 186 -11.16 -5.73 25.97
N PRO A 187 -11.10 -6.33 27.18
CA PRO A 187 -12.23 -6.31 28.08
C PRO A 187 -12.62 -4.88 28.42
N PRO A 188 -13.91 -4.62 28.59
CA PRO A 188 -14.36 -3.42 29.26
C PRO A 188 -13.58 -3.23 30.57
N PHE A 189 -13.24 -1.98 30.87
CA PHE A 189 -12.65 -1.55 32.15
C PHE A 189 -11.16 -1.85 32.34
N VAL A 190 -10.49 -2.47 31.36
CA VAL A 190 -9.02 -2.58 31.40
C VAL A 190 -8.40 -1.25 30.95
N PRO A 191 -7.63 -0.57 31.82
CA PRO A 191 -6.90 0.62 31.41
C PRO A 191 -5.87 0.28 30.33
N CYS A 192 -5.79 1.13 29.32
CA CYS A 192 -4.78 1.05 28.29
C CYS A 192 -3.93 2.32 28.32
N VAL A 193 -2.64 2.11 28.55
CA VAL A 193 -1.62 3.16 28.61
C VAL A 193 -0.70 3.01 27.41
N ALA A 194 -0.53 4.09 26.66
CA ALA A 194 0.31 4.09 25.47
C ALA A 194 1.37 5.19 25.53
N THR A 195 2.54 4.93 24.98
CA THR A 195 3.60 5.93 24.78
C THR A 195 4.15 5.85 23.36
N THR A 196 4.53 7.00 22.80
CA THR A 196 5.23 7.08 21.51
C THR A 196 6.70 6.64 21.60
N THR A 197 7.26 6.53 22.81
CA THR A 197 8.61 6.01 23.03
C THR A 197 8.71 4.58 22.48
N LEU A 198 9.70 4.34 21.62
CA LEU A 198 9.92 3.02 21.03
C LEU A 198 10.43 2.03 22.09
N TRP A 199 10.09 0.75 21.96
CA TRP A 199 10.50 -0.27 22.92
C TRP A 199 12.01 -0.31 23.22
N PRO A 200 12.93 -0.20 22.23
CA PRO A 200 14.36 -0.18 22.53
C PRO A 200 14.84 1.04 23.33
N ASP A 201 14.04 2.10 23.41
CA ASP A 201 14.36 3.36 24.08
C ASP A 201 13.64 3.55 25.41
N ALA A 202 12.61 2.74 25.67
CA ALA A 202 11.84 2.80 26.90
C ALA A 202 12.71 2.38 28.09
N ARG A 203 12.79 3.21 29.12
CA ARG A 203 13.55 2.85 30.33
C ARG A 203 12.69 2.03 31.30
N PRO A 204 13.26 1.09 32.08
CA PRO A 204 12.50 0.33 33.08
C PRO A 204 11.71 1.21 34.05
N GLU A 205 12.28 2.34 34.47
CA GLU A 205 11.63 3.31 35.34
C GLU A 205 10.42 3.95 34.65
N GLU A 206 10.52 4.26 33.36
CA GLU A 206 9.41 4.81 32.58
C GLU A 206 8.26 3.80 32.45
N ILE A 207 8.57 2.50 32.27
CA ILE A 207 7.56 1.44 32.28
C ILE A 207 6.92 1.33 33.67
N GLY A 208 7.72 1.39 34.73
CA GLY A 208 7.23 1.45 36.11
C GLY A 208 6.27 2.63 36.34
N ASP A 209 6.64 3.81 35.88
CA ASP A 209 5.84 5.04 35.97
C ASP A 209 4.54 4.94 35.16
N LEU A 210 4.58 4.32 33.98
CA LEU A 210 3.39 4.09 33.16
C LEU A 210 2.42 3.09 33.80
N ILE A 211 2.95 2.04 34.46
CA ILE A 211 2.13 1.10 35.25
C ILE A 211 1.46 1.84 36.41
N ASP A 212 2.25 2.58 37.16
CA ASP A 212 1.81 3.38 38.29
C ASP A 212 0.73 4.39 37.89
N ARG A 213 0.95 5.11 36.80
CA ARG A 213 -0.01 6.07 36.23
C ARG A 213 -1.28 5.38 35.77
N GLY A 214 -1.16 4.29 35.02
CA GLY A 214 -2.29 3.50 34.53
C GLY A 214 -3.20 3.03 35.66
N LEU A 215 -2.61 2.65 36.79
CA LEU A 215 -3.31 2.10 37.95
C LEU A 215 -3.78 3.17 38.95
N ARG A 216 -3.10 4.31 39.07
CA ARG A 216 -3.49 5.44 39.95
C ARG A 216 -4.49 6.39 39.30
N ASP A 217 -4.21 6.78 38.07
CA ASP A 217 -4.91 7.88 37.40
C ASP A 217 -6.10 7.37 36.57
N ALA A 218 -6.39 6.06 36.64
CA ALA A 218 -7.62 5.51 36.09
C ALA A 218 -8.80 6.08 36.90
N PRO A 219 -9.71 6.87 36.27
CA PRO A 219 -10.84 7.44 36.98
C PRO A 219 -11.67 6.36 37.68
N SER A 220 -12.02 6.60 38.95
CA SER A 220 -12.66 5.62 39.84
C SER A 220 -14.13 5.36 39.54
N HIS A 221 -14.80 6.28 38.84
CA HIS A 221 -16.23 6.24 38.51
C HIS A 221 -16.50 6.89 37.16
N PHE A 222 -17.66 6.57 36.58
CA PHE A 222 -18.14 7.16 35.34
C PHE A 222 -19.47 7.86 35.55
N ALA A 223 -19.75 8.87 34.71
CA ALA A 223 -21.03 9.56 34.68
C ALA A 223 -22.12 8.63 34.10
N PRO A 224 -23.39 8.74 34.56
CA PRO A 224 -24.48 7.83 34.17
C PRO A 224 -24.89 7.89 32.68
N GLY A 225 -24.11 8.54 31.80
CA GLY A 225 -24.45 8.94 30.44
C GLY A 225 -24.17 10.45 30.24
N TYR A 226 -24.38 10.95 29.04
CA TYR A 226 -24.37 12.40 28.78
C TYR A 226 -25.72 13.00 29.13
N ASP A 227 -25.75 14.23 29.64
CA ASP A 227 -27.01 14.94 29.77
C ASP A 227 -27.62 15.18 28.37
N LEU A 228 -28.94 15.24 28.34
CA LEU A 228 -29.68 15.36 27.07
C LEU A 228 -29.41 16.71 26.40
N GLU A 229 -29.13 17.77 27.15
CA GLU A 229 -28.84 19.11 26.61
C GLU A 229 -27.51 19.12 25.82
N LEU A 230 -26.45 18.51 26.34
CA LEU A 230 -25.17 18.33 25.65
C LEU A 230 -25.34 17.56 24.33
N VAL A 231 -26.20 16.53 24.31
CA VAL A 231 -26.49 15.77 23.08
C VAL A 231 -27.30 16.60 22.09
N LEU A 232 -28.26 17.41 22.55
CA LEU A 232 -29.01 18.33 21.70
C LEU A 232 -28.11 19.44 21.13
N GLU A 233 -27.19 19.98 21.91
CA GLU A 233 -26.18 20.92 21.40
C GLU A 233 -25.26 20.25 20.36
N LEU A 234 -24.85 19.01 20.59
CA LEU A 234 -24.05 18.23 19.64
C LEU A 234 -24.82 17.94 18.35
N VAL A 235 -26.12 17.61 18.43
CA VAL A 235 -27.04 17.47 17.28
C VAL A 235 -27.06 18.76 16.45
N GLN A 236 -27.05 19.94 17.08
CA GLN A 236 -27.03 21.22 16.37
C GLN A 236 -25.65 21.56 15.78
N ALA A 237 -24.57 21.19 16.47
CA ALA A 237 -23.21 21.53 16.08
C ALA A 237 -22.61 20.60 15.03
N LEU A 238 -22.97 19.31 15.04
CA LEU A 238 -22.36 18.28 14.19
C LEU A 238 -22.47 18.59 12.69
N PRO A 239 -23.61 19.02 12.12
CA PRO A 239 -23.70 19.36 10.70
C PRO A 239 -22.87 20.59 10.29
N ARG A 240 -22.56 21.47 11.25
CA ARG A 240 -21.75 22.69 11.03
C ARG A 240 -20.25 22.44 11.19
N SER A 241 -19.88 21.29 11.75
CA SER A 241 -18.51 20.97 12.16
C SER A 241 -17.54 20.71 11.02
N ARG A 242 -18.04 20.52 9.79
CA ARG A 242 -17.28 20.12 8.59
C ARG A 242 -16.47 18.83 8.76
N ILE A 243 -16.88 17.93 9.67
CA ILE A 243 -16.29 16.59 9.79
C ILE A 243 -16.63 15.80 8.51
N PRO A 244 -15.71 15.07 7.88
CA PRO A 244 -16.02 14.29 6.69
C PRO A 244 -17.17 13.30 6.93
N ALA A 245 -18.10 13.24 5.97
CA ALA A 245 -19.32 12.42 5.97
C ALA A 245 -19.20 11.26 4.96
N PRO A 246 -20.00 10.18 5.08
CA PRO A 246 -21.04 9.92 6.10
C PRO A 246 -20.48 9.46 7.46
N LEU A 247 -20.99 10.02 8.56
CA LEU A 247 -20.54 9.73 9.95
C LEU A 247 -21.72 9.36 10.87
N ARG A 248 -21.64 8.22 11.56
CA ARG A 248 -22.63 7.81 12.56
C ARG A 248 -22.00 7.78 13.95
N LEU A 249 -22.65 8.44 14.90
CA LEU A 249 -22.20 8.55 16.28
C LEU A 249 -23.20 7.90 17.23
N THR A 250 -22.77 6.90 17.98
CA THR A 250 -23.59 6.23 19.02
C THR A 250 -23.24 6.80 20.40
N ILE A 251 -24.24 7.36 21.10
CA ILE A 251 -24.07 8.10 22.36
C ILE A 251 -25.01 7.57 23.46
N PRO A 252 -24.49 7.25 24.66
CA PRO A 252 -25.32 6.95 25.83
C PRO A 252 -25.85 8.24 26.49
N VAL A 253 -27.14 8.29 26.83
CA VAL A 253 -27.78 9.47 27.46
C VAL A 253 -28.41 9.16 28.81
N CYS A 254 -28.26 10.11 29.75
CA CYS A 254 -28.86 10.17 31.09
C CYS A 254 -30.33 10.61 31.06
N ALA A 255 -31.16 10.00 30.20
CA ALA A 255 -32.58 10.33 30.10
C ALA A 255 -33.39 9.07 29.82
N SER A 256 -34.68 9.08 30.19
CA SER A 256 -35.58 7.98 29.85
C SER A 256 -35.91 7.99 28.35
N ALA A 257 -36.37 6.87 27.81
CA ALA A 257 -36.78 6.81 26.40
C ALA A 257 -37.90 7.82 26.10
N GLU A 258 -38.85 7.97 27.02
CA GLU A 258 -39.96 8.93 26.91
C GLU A 258 -39.47 10.39 26.91
N GLU A 259 -38.49 10.72 27.75
CA GLU A 259 -37.89 12.05 27.83
C GLU A 259 -37.12 12.40 26.55
N ILE A 260 -36.38 11.44 26.00
CA ILE A 260 -35.65 11.57 24.74
C ILE A 260 -36.64 11.78 23.57
N ASP A 261 -37.70 10.97 23.47
CA ASP A 261 -38.69 11.07 22.40
C ASP A 261 -39.47 12.40 22.44
N ALA A 262 -39.85 12.86 23.65
CA ALA A 262 -40.53 14.14 23.84
C ALA A 262 -39.69 15.33 23.37
N ARG A 263 -38.39 15.36 23.71
CA ARG A 263 -37.48 16.43 23.29
C ARG A 263 -37.13 16.34 21.80
N ARG A 264 -37.01 15.13 21.23
CA ARG A 264 -36.80 14.94 19.79
C ARG A 264 -37.96 15.50 18.96
N ALA A 265 -39.21 15.26 19.37
CA ALA A 265 -40.39 15.78 18.69
C ALA A 265 -40.40 17.32 18.65
N SER A 266 -39.96 17.97 19.74
CA SER A 266 -39.82 19.44 19.78
C SER A 266 -38.71 19.97 18.86
N HIS A 267 -37.65 19.19 18.60
CA HIS A 267 -36.53 19.57 17.75
C HIS A 267 -36.81 19.38 16.24
N HIS A 268 -37.66 18.41 15.86
CA HIS A 268 -38.08 18.20 14.46
C HIS A 268 -39.21 19.13 14.00
N ALA A 269 -39.83 19.89 14.91
CA ALA A 269 -40.91 20.82 14.59
C ALA A 269 -40.45 22.14 13.92
N ASP A 270 -39.14 22.35 13.74
CA ASP A 270 -38.55 23.52 13.07
C ASP A 270 -38.29 23.22 11.57
N PRO A 271 -39.14 23.72 10.64
CA PRO A 271 -39.10 23.35 9.22
C PRO A 271 -37.94 23.98 8.42
N THR A 272 -37.13 24.84 9.05
CA THR A 272 -36.08 25.63 8.36
C THR A 272 -34.73 24.90 8.24
N LYS A 273 -34.59 23.72 8.83
CA LYS A 273 -33.31 22.99 8.94
C LYS A 273 -33.27 21.79 7.98
N LYS A 274 -32.42 21.90 6.93
CA LYS A 274 -32.16 20.87 5.90
C LYS A 274 -31.82 19.48 6.48
N PRO A 275 -32.07 18.37 5.74
CA PRO A 275 -32.05 16.99 6.25
C PRO A 275 -30.63 16.38 6.33
N ALA A 276 -29.65 17.10 6.87
CA ALA A 276 -28.25 16.62 6.92
C ALA A 276 -27.97 15.66 8.09
N LEU A 277 -28.89 15.52 9.06
CA LEU A 277 -28.68 14.76 10.30
C LEU A 277 -29.89 13.89 10.67
N LEU A 278 -29.67 12.60 10.86
CA LEU A 278 -30.64 11.63 11.37
C LEU A 278 -30.43 11.41 12.87
N VAL A 279 -31.48 11.49 13.70
CA VAL A 279 -31.41 11.21 15.14
C VAL A 279 -32.32 10.04 15.51
N ASN A 280 -31.72 8.88 15.81
CA ASN A 280 -32.43 7.65 16.13
C ASN A 280 -32.32 7.34 17.63
N CYS A 281 -33.44 6.97 18.25
CA CYS A 281 -33.50 6.57 19.67
C CYS A 281 -33.85 5.08 19.71
N LEU A 282 -33.06 4.29 20.43
CA LEU A 282 -33.37 2.87 20.62
C LEU A 282 -34.44 2.71 21.71
N ASP A 283 -35.61 2.16 21.35
CA ASP A 283 -36.74 1.98 22.27
C ASP A 283 -36.58 0.75 23.20
N SER A 284 -37.55 0.58 24.11
CA SER A 284 -37.59 -0.52 25.08
C SER A 284 -37.72 -1.92 24.44
N ARG A 285 -38.09 -2.06 23.16
CA ARG A 285 -38.42 -3.33 22.49
C ARG A 285 -37.32 -3.85 21.54
N GLY A 286 -36.14 -3.23 21.53
CA GLY A 286 -35.02 -3.60 20.66
C GLY A 286 -35.20 -3.06 19.23
N MET A 287 -34.32 -3.43 18.29
CA MET A 287 -34.22 -2.94 16.89
C MET A 287 -35.47 -3.13 15.99
N ARG A 288 -36.70 -3.13 16.52
CA ARG A 288 -37.96 -3.30 15.78
C ARG A 288 -38.80 -2.04 15.64
N GLY A 289 -38.35 -0.89 16.16
CA GLY A 289 -38.96 0.41 15.86
C GLY A 289 -38.48 0.88 14.48
N GLN A 290 -39.38 0.83 13.49
CA GLN A 290 -39.26 1.37 12.13
C GLN A 290 -37.85 1.87 11.74
N GLU A 291 -37.09 1.06 11.01
CA GLU A 291 -36.14 1.61 10.04
C GLU A 291 -36.98 2.47 9.08
N HIS A 292 -37.21 3.74 9.43
CA HIS A 292 -37.73 4.71 8.50
C HIS A 292 -36.80 4.66 7.30
N VAL A 293 -37.40 4.37 6.13
CA VAL A 293 -36.76 4.43 4.81
C VAL A 293 -35.84 5.64 4.82
N PHE A 294 -34.53 5.38 4.82
CA PHE A 294 -33.51 6.41 4.91
C PHE A 294 -33.78 7.45 3.82
N VAL A 295 -33.88 8.72 4.20
CA VAL A 295 -33.85 9.80 3.21
C VAL A 295 -32.43 9.80 2.63
N ASP A 296 -32.29 9.60 1.32
CA ASP A 296 -31.01 9.44 0.60
C ASP A 296 -30.02 10.62 0.77
N ASP A 297 -30.43 11.71 1.44
CA ASP A 297 -29.69 12.96 1.61
C ASP A 297 -29.00 13.16 2.99
N ALA A 298 -29.10 12.21 3.93
CA ALA A 298 -28.52 12.39 5.28
C ALA A 298 -27.00 12.11 5.33
N TRP A 299 -26.21 13.10 5.76
CA TRP A 299 -24.73 13.04 5.81
C TRP A 299 -24.19 12.71 7.21
N TYR A 300 -24.98 12.92 8.26
CA TYR A 300 -24.66 12.62 9.66
C TYR A 300 -25.78 11.81 10.30
N ALA A 301 -25.44 10.94 11.25
CA ALA A 301 -26.40 10.21 12.07
C ALA A 301 -25.95 10.20 13.53
N ILE A 302 -26.87 10.45 14.46
CA ILE A 302 -26.67 10.27 15.90
C ILE A 302 -27.64 9.20 16.39
N ARG A 303 -27.10 8.15 17.00
CA ARG A 303 -27.86 7.11 17.67
C ARG A 303 -27.80 7.36 19.18
N ILE A 304 -28.93 7.69 19.76
CA ILE A 304 -29.09 7.93 21.20
C ILE A 304 -29.52 6.61 21.86
N VAL A 305 -28.78 6.19 22.87
CA VAL A 305 -29.03 4.96 23.63
C VAL A 305 -29.27 5.34 25.10
N PRO A 306 -30.38 4.93 25.72
CA PRO A 306 -30.54 5.11 27.16
C PRO A 306 -29.40 4.42 27.91
N ALA A 307 -28.68 5.15 28.76
CA ALA A 307 -27.47 4.63 29.39
C ALA A 307 -27.70 3.37 30.24
N ALA A 308 -28.90 3.20 30.81
CA ALA A 308 -29.32 2.00 31.54
C ALA A 308 -29.32 0.71 30.70
N ARG A 309 -29.26 0.80 29.36
CA ARG A 309 -29.29 -0.34 28.42
C ARG A 309 -28.04 -0.44 27.54
N TRP A 310 -26.98 0.25 27.93
CA TRP A 310 -25.75 0.35 27.14
C TRP A 310 -25.08 -1.01 26.84
N SER A 311 -25.23 -1.98 27.75
CA SER A 311 -24.73 -3.35 27.59
C SER A 311 -25.33 -4.10 26.40
N ASP A 312 -26.56 -3.75 26.01
CA ASP A 312 -27.32 -4.47 24.98
C ASP A 312 -26.87 -4.07 23.54
N CYS A 313 -26.06 -3.02 23.41
CA CYS A 313 -25.59 -2.45 22.13
C CYS A 313 -24.11 -2.79 21.82
N THR A 314 -23.57 -3.85 22.42
CA THR A 314 -22.13 -4.15 22.46
C THR A 314 -21.61 -5.03 21.31
N ALA A 315 -22.47 -5.48 20.40
CA ALA A 315 -22.13 -6.42 19.33
C ALA A 315 -21.76 -5.79 17.97
N GLU A 316 -21.64 -4.47 17.87
CA GLU A 316 -21.31 -3.78 16.61
C GLU A 316 -19.80 -3.46 16.48
N ASP A 317 -19.26 -3.64 15.27
CA ASP A 317 -17.91 -3.20 14.91
C ASP A 317 -17.88 -1.68 14.72
N TYR A 318 -17.03 -0.97 15.48
CA TYR A 318 -16.84 0.48 15.35
C TYR A 318 -15.53 0.83 14.64
N ASP A 319 -15.55 1.88 13.82
CA ASP A 319 -14.37 2.41 13.11
C ASP A 319 -13.47 3.24 14.04
N ALA A 320 -14.04 3.85 15.08
CA ALA A 320 -13.32 4.55 16.15
C ALA A 320 -14.14 4.63 17.45
N VAL A 321 -13.45 4.87 18.56
CA VAL A 321 -14.06 5.14 19.87
C VAL A 321 -13.62 6.52 20.34
N ILE A 322 -14.57 7.34 20.78
CA ILE A 322 -14.30 8.62 21.45
C ILE A 322 -14.53 8.43 22.95
N ALA A 323 -13.58 8.91 23.75
CA ALA A 323 -13.57 8.80 25.20
C ALA A 323 -13.57 10.19 25.88
N PRO A 324 -14.71 10.90 25.92
CA PRO A 324 -14.81 12.20 26.59
C PRO A 324 -14.59 12.08 28.10
N GLY A 325 -13.96 13.09 28.69
CA GLY A 325 -13.58 13.12 30.11
C GLY A 325 -12.33 12.30 30.47
N GLN A 326 -11.66 11.68 29.49
CA GLN A 326 -10.46 10.88 29.71
C GLN A 326 -9.21 11.59 29.17
N GLY A 327 -8.05 11.32 29.77
CA GLY A 327 -6.77 11.84 29.32
C GLY A 327 -6.14 10.98 28.23
N ALA A 328 -5.36 11.62 27.33
CA ALA A 328 -4.56 10.97 26.28
C ALA A 328 -3.76 9.74 26.73
N GLN A 329 -3.28 9.77 27.97
CA GLN A 329 -2.28 8.85 28.47
C GLN A 329 -2.87 7.63 29.20
N ASN A 330 -4.17 7.65 29.53
CA ASN A 330 -4.82 6.56 30.26
C ASN A 330 -6.28 6.44 29.82
N VAL A 331 -6.56 5.46 28.96
CA VAL A 331 -7.87 5.30 28.34
C VAL A 331 -8.48 3.96 28.77
N LEU A 332 -9.70 4.03 29.31
CA LEU A 332 -10.52 2.87 29.68
C LEU A 332 -11.47 2.56 28.53
N LEU A 333 -12.08 1.37 28.49
CA LEU A 333 -13.10 1.00 27.49
C LEU A 333 -14.42 0.56 28.16
N ALA A 334 -15.57 0.91 27.57
CA ALA A 334 -16.90 0.55 28.10
C ALA A 334 -17.55 -0.66 27.43
N ALA A 335 -16.99 -1.11 26.32
CA ALA A 335 -17.48 -2.21 25.52
C ALA A 335 -16.27 -2.90 24.89
N PRO A 336 -16.41 -4.16 24.44
CA PRO A 336 -15.36 -4.78 23.64
C PRO A 336 -15.07 -3.88 22.45
N ALA A 337 -13.85 -3.37 22.35
CA ALA A 337 -13.37 -2.77 21.12
C ALA A 337 -12.82 -3.90 20.25
N THR A 338 -13.13 -3.89 18.96
CA THR A 338 -12.42 -4.73 18.01
C THR A 338 -10.93 -4.40 18.08
N ALA A 339 -10.08 -5.37 17.76
CA ALA A 339 -8.63 -5.19 17.71
C ALA A 339 -8.18 -3.96 16.86
N ALA A 340 -9.05 -3.46 15.99
CA ALA A 340 -8.79 -2.43 15.00
C ALA A 340 -9.18 -1.00 15.42
N ALA A 341 -10.15 -0.80 16.32
CA ALA A 341 -10.69 0.54 16.59
C ALA A 341 -9.71 1.41 17.40
N PRO A 342 -9.25 2.57 16.87
CA PRO A 342 -8.49 3.53 17.66
C PRO A 342 -9.38 4.26 18.66
N VAL A 343 -8.82 4.57 19.82
CA VAL A 343 -9.51 5.28 20.90
C VAL A 343 -8.95 6.70 21.02
N HIS A 344 -9.85 7.69 21.00
CA HIS A 344 -9.55 9.11 21.02
C HIS A 344 -10.15 9.79 22.26
N PRO A 345 -9.33 10.07 23.29
CA PRO A 345 -9.77 10.80 24.48
C PRO A 345 -9.99 12.28 24.19
N CYS A 346 -10.95 12.92 24.88
CA CYS A 346 -11.25 14.34 24.71
C CYS A 346 -11.96 14.97 25.91
N ALA A 347 -12.18 16.30 25.88
CA ALA A 347 -13.00 16.97 26.88
C ALA A 347 -14.48 16.58 26.74
N PRO A 348 -15.26 16.49 27.84
CA PRO A 348 -16.69 16.18 27.82
C PRO A 348 -17.54 17.40 27.45
N THR A 349 -17.18 18.06 26.35
CA THR A 349 -17.88 19.23 25.79
C THR A 349 -18.17 18.98 24.32
N VAL A 350 -19.13 19.71 23.74
CA VAL A 350 -19.44 19.62 22.30
C VAL A 350 -18.18 19.82 21.45
N ASP A 351 -17.42 20.86 21.71
CA ASP A 351 -16.17 21.14 20.98
C ASP A 351 -15.11 20.05 21.17
N GLY A 352 -15.00 19.51 22.39
CA GLY A 352 -14.09 18.39 22.69
C GLY A 352 -14.44 17.13 21.88
N ILE A 353 -15.71 16.76 21.86
CA ILE A 353 -16.23 15.61 21.11
C ILE A 353 -16.04 15.83 19.60
N LEU A 354 -16.41 17.00 19.06
CA LEU A 354 -16.23 17.32 17.65
C LEU A 354 -14.75 17.32 17.23
N HIS A 355 -13.86 17.85 18.08
CA HIS A 355 -12.42 17.81 17.83
C HIS A 355 -11.88 16.37 17.81
N ALA A 356 -12.36 15.52 18.72
CA ALA A 356 -12.01 14.10 18.75
C ALA A 356 -12.51 13.35 17.50
N LEU A 357 -13.72 13.65 17.03
CA LEU A 357 -14.27 13.08 15.80
C LEU A 357 -13.44 13.48 14.57
N ARG A 358 -13.03 14.74 14.45
CA ARG A 358 -12.10 15.18 13.39
C ARG A 358 -10.79 14.40 13.43
N ARG A 359 -10.21 14.25 14.63
CA ARG A 359 -8.98 13.45 14.82
C ARG A 359 -9.21 12.00 14.46
N ALA A 360 -10.31 11.39 14.86
CA ALA A 360 -10.62 9.99 14.56
C ALA A 360 -10.72 9.73 13.05
N VAL A 361 -11.46 10.57 12.34
CA VAL A 361 -11.56 10.49 10.87
C VAL A 361 -10.19 10.71 10.22
N ARG A 362 -9.45 11.75 10.64
CA ARG A 362 -8.08 12.00 10.15
C ARG A 362 -7.17 10.82 10.43
N PHE A 363 -7.24 10.23 11.62
CA PHE A 363 -6.37 9.14 12.05
C PHE A 363 -6.62 7.89 11.22
N SER A 364 -7.87 7.56 10.92
CA SER A 364 -8.19 6.42 10.04
C SER A 364 -7.74 6.62 8.59
N VAL A 365 -7.62 7.88 8.13
CA VAL A 365 -7.09 8.24 6.81
C VAL A 365 -5.55 8.26 6.80
N ALA A 366 -4.93 8.90 7.78
CA ALA A 366 -3.48 9.10 7.87
C ALA A 366 -2.74 7.85 8.37
N HIS A 367 -3.41 7.08 9.24
CA HIS A 367 -2.94 5.84 9.84
C HIS A 367 -3.94 4.75 9.55
N VAL A 368 -4.10 4.48 8.23
CA VAL A 368 -4.77 3.27 7.72
C VAL A 368 -4.36 2.11 8.60
N LEU A 369 -5.28 1.19 8.89
CA LEU A 369 -4.95 -0.01 9.63
C LEU A 369 -3.89 -0.81 8.86
N LEU A 370 -2.63 -0.45 9.07
CA LEU A 370 -1.49 -1.14 8.52
C LEU A 370 -1.51 -2.47 9.24
N GLN A 371 -1.84 -3.49 8.46
CA GLN A 371 -1.93 -4.84 8.96
C GLN A 371 -0.51 -5.35 9.24
N GLY A 372 0.08 -4.91 10.35
CA GLY A 372 1.49 -5.08 10.71
C GLY A 372 2.31 -3.79 10.61
N ALA A 373 3.56 -3.84 11.09
CA ALA A 373 4.51 -2.72 11.12
C ALA A 373 5.10 -2.36 9.73
N ASP A 374 4.30 -2.36 8.67
CA ASP A 374 4.64 -1.81 7.35
C ASP A 374 4.56 -0.27 7.38
N ARG A 375 5.33 0.33 8.29
CA ARG A 375 5.80 1.69 8.04
C ARG A 375 6.97 1.51 7.07
N SER A 376 6.71 1.81 5.81
CA SER A 376 7.73 1.97 4.78
C SER A 376 8.96 2.63 5.39
N ARG A 377 10.12 2.01 5.15
CA ARG A 377 11.43 2.46 5.60
C ARG A 377 11.54 3.98 5.38
N GLY A 378 11.73 4.75 6.46
CA GLY A 378 12.49 5.97 6.32
C GLY A 378 13.87 5.60 5.76
N PRO A 379 14.50 6.43 4.92
CA PRO A 379 15.76 6.08 4.27
C PRO A 379 16.78 5.67 5.34
N SER A 380 17.23 4.42 5.27
CA SER A 380 18.32 3.91 6.09
C SER A 380 19.60 4.59 5.62
N THR A 381 20.20 5.43 6.47
CA THR A 381 21.49 6.09 6.23
C THR A 381 22.68 5.13 6.40
N SER A 382 22.50 3.83 6.18
CA SER A 382 23.64 2.90 6.19
C SER A 382 24.45 3.08 4.92
N VAL A 383 25.73 3.43 5.08
CA VAL A 383 26.75 3.64 4.06
C VAL A 383 27.21 2.31 3.43
N GLU A 384 26.26 1.47 3.00
CA GLU A 384 26.55 0.39 2.06
C GLU A 384 26.52 0.98 0.65
N PRO A 385 27.43 0.57 -0.26
CA PRO A 385 27.42 1.05 -1.63
C PRO A 385 26.05 0.83 -2.31
N PRO A 386 25.61 1.76 -3.16
CA PRO A 386 24.27 1.78 -3.75
C PRO A 386 23.98 0.58 -4.68
N TRP A 387 25.04 -0.01 -5.23
CA TRP A 387 25.00 -1.11 -6.18
C TRP A 387 25.96 -2.23 -5.79
N PRO A 388 25.78 -3.46 -6.32
CA PRO A 388 26.75 -4.54 -6.15
C PRO A 388 28.15 -4.10 -6.57
N ALA A 389 29.19 -4.64 -5.90
CA ALA A 389 30.57 -4.26 -6.15
C ALA A 389 30.98 -4.46 -7.60
N GLU A 390 30.45 -5.50 -8.24
CA GLU A 390 30.68 -5.83 -9.65
C GLU A 390 30.16 -4.74 -10.59
N LEU A 391 29.01 -4.14 -10.27
CA LEU A 391 28.46 -3.05 -11.08
C LEU A 391 29.24 -1.75 -10.87
N LEU A 392 29.69 -1.48 -9.65
CA LEU A 392 30.52 -0.30 -9.35
C LEU A 392 31.87 -0.38 -10.06
N ASP A 393 32.51 -1.55 -10.07
CA ASP A 393 33.74 -1.79 -10.83
C ASP A 393 33.52 -1.58 -12.34
N LEU A 394 32.39 -2.04 -12.89
CA LEU A 394 32.04 -1.76 -14.29
C LEU A 394 31.79 -0.26 -14.55
N ILE A 395 31.20 0.48 -13.62
CA ILE A 395 31.04 1.95 -13.74
C ILE A 395 32.42 2.61 -13.80
N GLU A 396 33.33 2.23 -12.91
CA GLU A 396 34.69 2.79 -12.87
C GLU A 396 35.45 2.49 -14.18
N VAL A 397 35.40 1.25 -14.66
CA VAL A 397 36.10 0.85 -15.90
C VAL A 397 35.51 1.52 -17.14
N THR A 398 34.19 1.57 -17.26
CA THR A 398 33.54 2.22 -18.42
C THR A 398 33.76 3.74 -18.41
N ALA A 399 33.83 4.37 -17.23
CA ALA A 399 34.16 5.79 -17.09
C ALA A 399 35.64 6.09 -17.38
N ALA A 400 36.55 5.18 -17.04
CA ALA A 400 37.99 5.34 -17.27
C ALA A 400 38.40 5.15 -18.75
N THR A 401 37.57 4.47 -19.55
CA THR A 401 37.86 4.14 -20.96
C THR A 401 36.64 4.39 -21.88
N PRO A 402 36.15 5.64 -21.97
CA PRO A 402 34.92 5.97 -22.71
C PRO A 402 35.00 5.69 -24.22
N GLU A 403 36.21 5.67 -24.80
CA GLU A 403 36.44 5.39 -26.23
C GLU A 403 36.33 3.90 -26.61
N ARG A 404 36.37 3.00 -25.63
CA ARG A 404 36.28 1.55 -25.87
C ARG A 404 34.83 1.13 -26.03
N THR A 405 34.54 0.18 -26.92
CA THR A 405 33.19 -0.41 -27.02
C THR A 405 32.92 -1.31 -25.82
N ILE A 406 31.65 -1.47 -25.44
CA ILE A 406 31.25 -2.43 -24.39
C ILE A 406 31.72 -3.83 -24.77
N GLU A 407 31.62 -4.22 -26.04
CA GLU A 407 32.11 -5.53 -26.49
C GLU A 407 33.61 -5.71 -26.27
N GLN A 408 34.43 -4.67 -26.47
CA GLN A 408 35.86 -4.73 -26.16
C GLN A 408 36.12 -4.88 -24.66
N ILE A 409 35.35 -4.17 -23.81
CA ILE A 409 35.46 -4.27 -22.35
C ILE A 409 35.06 -5.67 -21.87
N VAL A 410 33.97 -6.21 -22.40
CA VAL A 410 33.49 -7.55 -22.05
C VAL A 410 34.48 -8.62 -22.49
N ARG A 411 35.03 -8.55 -23.71
CA ARG A 411 35.98 -9.54 -24.23
C ARG A 411 37.22 -9.71 -23.35
N GLU A 412 37.71 -8.64 -22.73
CA GLU A 412 38.87 -8.69 -21.82
C GLU A 412 38.53 -9.24 -20.43
N ARG A 413 37.26 -9.19 -20.04
CA ARG A 413 36.78 -9.61 -18.72
C ARG A 413 36.14 -11.01 -18.74
N LEU A 414 35.77 -11.49 -19.92
CA LEU A 414 35.15 -12.78 -20.10
C LEU A 414 36.19 -13.90 -19.87
N PRO A 415 35.90 -14.90 -19.01
CA PRO A 415 36.75 -16.08 -18.91
C PRO A 415 36.90 -16.79 -20.26
N GLU A 416 38.05 -17.44 -20.48
CA GLU A 416 38.33 -18.19 -21.74
C GLU A 416 37.27 -19.26 -22.06
N VAL A 417 36.56 -19.77 -21.05
CA VAL A 417 35.54 -20.83 -21.17
C VAL A 417 34.15 -20.36 -20.72
N ALA A 418 33.81 -19.09 -20.98
CA ALA A 418 32.47 -18.58 -20.69
C ALA A 418 31.44 -19.05 -21.71
N ASP A 419 30.22 -19.32 -21.24
CA ASP A 419 29.09 -19.61 -22.13
C ASP A 419 28.42 -18.32 -22.66
N ALA A 420 27.49 -18.49 -23.59
CA ALA A 420 26.77 -17.38 -24.20
C ALA A 420 25.88 -16.60 -23.20
N ASP A 421 25.46 -17.25 -22.10
CA ASP A 421 24.64 -16.60 -21.07
C ASP A 421 25.51 -15.64 -20.24
N ALA A 422 26.73 -16.05 -19.88
CA ALA A 422 27.71 -15.21 -19.19
C ALA A 422 28.15 -14.01 -20.05
N GLU A 423 28.38 -14.21 -21.36
CA GLU A 423 28.67 -13.10 -22.27
C GLU A 423 27.51 -12.11 -22.34
N ARG A 424 26.27 -12.59 -22.55
CA ARG A 424 25.08 -11.75 -22.59
C ARG A 424 24.93 -10.93 -21.31
N ASP A 425 25.01 -11.57 -20.16
CA ASP A 425 24.79 -10.91 -18.88
C ASP A 425 25.84 -9.84 -18.63
N LEU A 426 27.11 -10.10 -18.97
CA LEU A 426 28.17 -9.11 -18.83
C LEU A 426 28.03 -7.94 -19.82
N LEU A 427 27.57 -8.17 -21.06
CA LEU A 427 27.24 -7.10 -22.01
C LEU A 427 26.11 -6.19 -21.49
N VAL A 428 25.04 -6.79 -20.96
CA VAL A 428 23.90 -6.06 -20.36
C VAL A 428 24.36 -5.23 -19.16
N GLN A 429 25.12 -5.85 -18.25
CA GLN A 429 25.65 -5.17 -17.06
C GLN A 429 26.59 -4.02 -17.42
N ALA A 430 27.56 -4.24 -18.31
CA ALA A 430 28.54 -3.24 -18.68
C ALA A 430 27.91 -2.04 -19.42
N MET A 431 26.98 -2.29 -20.34
CA MET A 431 26.24 -1.21 -21.01
C MET A 431 25.40 -0.41 -20.01
N SER A 432 24.74 -1.10 -19.08
CA SER A 432 23.95 -0.45 -18.03
C SER A 432 24.82 0.37 -17.08
N ALA A 433 25.99 -0.17 -16.70
CA ALA A 433 26.97 0.52 -15.85
C ALA A 433 27.43 1.84 -16.47
N ARG A 434 27.81 1.84 -17.76
CA ARG A 434 28.23 3.06 -18.47
C ARG A 434 27.18 4.16 -18.34
N VAL A 435 25.93 3.86 -18.70
CA VAL A 435 24.86 4.87 -18.71
C VAL A 435 24.44 5.28 -17.29
N LEU A 436 24.44 4.36 -16.33
CA LEU A 436 24.17 4.68 -14.92
C LEU A 436 25.25 5.61 -14.34
N GLY A 437 26.53 5.41 -14.68
CA GLY A 437 27.63 6.28 -14.28
C GLY A 437 27.47 7.70 -14.81
N GLU A 438 27.10 7.84 -16.09
CA GLU A 438 26.79 9.13 -16.71
C GLU A 438 25.58 9.79 -16.05
N ALA A 439 24.47 9.07 -15.91
CA ALA A 439 23.24 9.57 -15.28
C ALA A 439 23.47 10.02 -13.82
N LEU A 440 24.34 9.32 -13.08
CA LEU A 440 24.75 9.72 -11.73
C LEU A 440 25.48 11.07 -11.75
N SER A 441 26.42 11.26 -12.69
CA SER A 441 27.17 12.51 -12.84
C SER A 441 26.29 13.69 -13.29
N GLU A 442 25.24 13.41 -14.05
CA GLU A 442 24.24 14.37 -14.53
C GLU A 442 23.21 14.75 -13.45
N GLY A 443 23.22 14.05 -12.30
CA GLY A 443 22.28 14.29 -11.20
C GLY A 443 20.87 13.76 -11.46
N LEU A 444 20.72 12.81 -12.39
CA LEU A 444 19.45 12.17 -12.71
C LEU A 444 19.07 11.10 -11.67
N LEU A 445 20.04 10.51 -10.96
CA LEU A 445 19.77 9.42 -10.04
C LEU A 445 19.61 9.91 -8.59
N LEU A 446 18.63 9.34 -7.89
CA LEU A 446 18.40 9.64 -6.47
C LEU A 446 19.30 8.78 -5.55
N PRO A 447 19.63 9.27 -4.34
CA PRO A 447 20.50 8.54 -3.42
C PRO A 447 19.79 7.39 -2.68
N ASP A 448 18.48 7.23 -2.85
CA ASP A 448 17.70 6.22 -2.13
C ASP A 448 17.95 4.80 -2.71
N ARG A 449 18.45 3.87 -1.89
CA ARG A 449 18.86 2.51 -2.31
C ARG A 449 17.80 1.73 -3.10
N SER A 450 16.54 1.74 -2.67
CA SER A 450 15.48 1.02 -3.37
C SER A 450 15.20 1.59 -4.76
N LEU A 451 15.44 2.89 -4.96
CA LEU A 451 15.29 3.54 -6.25
C LEU A 451 16.45 3.20 -7.17
N GLN A 452 17.68 3.19 -6.64
CA GLN A 452 18.87 2.76 -7.38
C GLN A 452 18.80 1.30 -7.84
N GLN A 453 18.13 0.44 -7.07
CA GLN A 453 17.82 -0.93 -7.48
C GLN A 453 16.83 -0.96 -8.65
N ALA A 454 15.79 -0.11 -8.63
CA ALA A 454 14.89 0.06 -9.76
C ALA A 454 15.66 0.56 -10.98
N ASP A 455 16.39 1.68 -10.86
CA ASP A 455 17.16 2.30 -11.95
C ASP A 455 18.08 1.30 -12.65
N ARG A 456 18.76 0.44 -11.89
CA ARG A 456 19.56 -0.65 -12.44
C ARG A 456 18.73 -1.65 -13.26
N ASN A 457 17.60 -2.12 -12.73
CA ASN A 457 16.75 -3.08 -13.41
C ASN A 457 16.07 -2.46 -14.66
N TYR A 458 15.74 -1.16 -14.60
CA TYR A 458 15.31 -0.37 -15.75
C TYR A 458 16.42 -0.34 -16.82
N ALA A 459 17.67 -0.05 -16.43
CA ALA A 459 18.81 -0.08 -17.34
C ALA A 459 19.07 -1.46 -17.95
N TYR A 460 18.96 -2.54 -17.17
CA TYR A 460 19.12 -3.91 -17.67
C TYR A 460 18.08 -4.24 -18.76
N THR A 461 16.84 -3.78 -18.58
CA THR A 461 15.76 -3.96 -19.56
C THR A 461 16.08 -3.20 -20.86
N GLY A 462 16.47 -1.92 -20.75
CA GLY A 462 16.83 -1.09 -21.90
C GLY A 462 18.05 -1.60 -22.67
N ALA A 463 19.06 -2.14 -21.96
CA ALA A 463 20.22 -2.76 -22.58
C ALA A 463 19.85 -4.04 -23.34
N TYR A 464 19.13 -4.96 -22.67
CA TYR A 464 18.80 -6.27 -23.25
C TYR A 464 17.86 -6.18 -24.45
N MET A 465 16.88 -5.26 -24.42
CA MET A 465 15.94 -5.12 -25.54
C MET A 465 16.63 -4.73 -26.86
N MET A 466 17.80 -4.10 -26.78
CA MET A 466 18.58 -3.66 -27.95
C MET A 466 19.71 -4.59 -28.34
N LEU A 467 20.11 -5.50 -27.44
CA LEU A 467 21.33 -6.28 -27.56
C LEU A 467 21.40 -7.05 -28.90
N ARG A 468 22.32 -6.61 -29.77
CA ARG A 468 22.64 -7.22 -31.08
C ARG A 468 21.41 -7.50 -31.95
N VAL A 469 20.37 -6.67 -31.89
CA VAL A 469 19.22 -6.77 -32.82
C VAL A 469 19.58 -6.06 -34.13
N PRO A 470 19.64 -6.77 -35.28
CA PRO A 470 19.85 -6.14 -36.58
C PRO A 470 18.67 -5.22 -36.94
N ASP A 471 18.96 -4.06 -37.51
CA ASP A 471 17.95 -3.13 -38.00
C ASP A 471 18.39 -2.35 -39.25
N GLU A 472 17.51 -1.48 -39.74
CA GLU A 472 17.72 -0.70 -40.95
C GLU A 472 18.95 0.25 -40.87
N SER A 473 19.31 0.72 -39.67
CA SER A 473 20.52 1.52 -39.45
C SER A 473 21.76 0.69 -39.14
N ASN A 474 21.57 -0.56 -38.71
CA ASN A 474 22.60 -1.44 -38.18
C ASN A 474 22.36 -2.90 -38.64
N PRO A 475 22.59 -3.23 -39.92
CA PRO A 475 22.23 -4.53 -40.48
C PRO A 475 22.97 -5.73 -39.88
N THR A 476 24.13 -5.51 -39.24
CA THR A 476 24.90 -6.57 -38.57
C THR A 476 24.53 -6.73 -37.09
N GLY A 477 23.89 -5.72 -36.48
CA GLY A 477 23.64 -5.69 -35.05
C GLY A 477 24.82 -5.15 -34.23
N ASP A 478 25.98 -4.86 -34.82
CA ASP A 478 27.20 -4.46 -34.09
C ASP A 478 27.08 -3.06 -33.45
N GLY A 479 26.32 -2.15 -34.06
CA GLY A 479 26.03 -0.81 -33.55
C GLY A 479 24.97 -0.72 -32.44
N TRP A 480 24.66 -1.83 -31.75
CA TRP A 480 23.55 -1.90 -30.80
C TRP A 480 23.73 -0.98 -29.58
N GLU A 481 24.96 -0.66 -29.17
CA GLU A 481 25.28 0.17 -28.00
C GLU A 481 24.59 1.53 -28.06
N ARG A 482 24.53 2.17 -29.24
CA ARG A 482 23.88 3.48 -29.42
C ARG A 482 22.36 3.40 -29.16
N SER A 483 21.73 2.34 -29.62
CA SER A 483 20.30 2.11 -29.40
C SER A 483 20.01 1.75 -27.94
N ALA A 484 20.89 0.96 -27.32
CA ALA A 484 20.81 0.64 -25.89
C ALA A 484 20.97 1.89 -25.02
N GLU A 485 21.89 2.80 -25.34
CA GLU A 485 22.10 4.05 -24.59
C GLU A 485 20.81 4.87 -24.56
N LEU A 486 20.18 5.04 -25.73
CA LEU A 486 18.92 5.76 -25.87
C LEU A 486 17.80 5.13 -25.03
N ALA A 487 17.63 3.80 -25.14
CA ALA A 487 16.61 3.07 -24.40
C ALA A 487 16.83 3.19 -22.87
N ILE A 488 18.06 3.00 -22.40
CA ILE A 488 18.41 3.13 -20.98
C ILE A 488 18.16 4.55 -20.50
N ARG A 489 18.62 5.58 -21.23
CA ARG A 489 18.40 6.99 -20.86
C ARG A 489 16.90 7.33 -20.80
N CYS A 490 16.10 6.83 -21.75
CA CYS A 490 14.64 6.99 -21.70
C CYS A 490 14.06 6.34 -20.43
N MET A 491 14.43 5.09 -20.16
CA MET A 491 13.95 4.34 -19.00
C MET A 491 14.38 4.97 -17.67
N LEU A 492 15.59 5.52 -17.57
CA LEU A 492 16.05 6.22 -16.36
C LEU A 492 15.29 7.52 -16.13
N ALA A 493 14.97 8.29 -17.17
CA ALA A 493 14.18 9.51 -17.03
C ALA A 493 12.75 9.20 -16.55
N ILE A 494 12.14 8.11 -17.04
CA ILE A 494 10.84 7.61 -16.57
C ILE A 494 10.95 7.14 -15.11
N SER A 495 11.89 6.23 -14.80
CA SER A 495 12.11 5.70 -13.45
C SER A 495 12.32 6.82 -12.42
N THR A 496 13.11 7.83 -12.79
CA THR A 496 13.39 9.00 -11.94
C THR A 496 12.13 9.83 -11.71
N GLY A 497 11.31 10.00 -12.75
CA GLY A 497 10.01 10.68 -12.65
C GLY A 497 9.08 9.96 -11.69
N ASP A 498 8.86 8.67 -11.90
CA ASP A 498 7.96 7.85 -11.09
C ASP A 498 8.43 7.85 -9.63
N ASN A 499 9.64 7.36 -9.38
CA ASN A 499 10.16 7.13 -8.04
C ASN A 499 10.55 8.41 -7.29
N GLY A 500 10.95 9.44 -8.04
CA GLY A 500 11.51 10.66 -7.47
C GLY A 500 10.52 11.81 -7.33
N VAL A 501 9.49 11.83 -8.17
CA VAL A 501 8.57 12.97 -8.30
C VAL A 501 7.13 12.54 -8.07
N PHE A 502 6.61 11.64 -8.90
CA PHE A 502 5.18 11.40 -9.05
C PHE A 502 4.61 10.44 -8.00
N ASP A 503 5.35 9.40 -7.64
CA ASP A 503 4.92 8.44 -6.60
C ASP A 503 5.39 8.82 -5.20
N ARG A 504 6.36 9.72 -5.09
CA ARG A 504 6.93 10.11 -3.80
C ARG A 504 6.08 11.17 -3.09
N VAL A 505 5.65 10.87 -1.86
CA VAL A 505 5.15 11.86 -0.89
C VAL A 505 6.30 12.34 -0.01
N LEU A 506 6.53 13.65 0.08
CA LEU A 506 7.63 14.17 0.90
C LEU A 506 7.25 14.22 2.39
N PRO A 507 8.22 14.04 3.32
CA PRO A 507 7.92 14.12 4.75
C PRO A 507 7.29 15.46 5.14
N GLY A 508 6.10 15.41 5.74
CA GLY A 508 5.33 16.58 6.18
C GLY A 508 4.47 17.23 5.08
N GLU A 509 4.43 16.66 3.88
CA GLU A 509 3.63 17.19 2.76
C GLU A 509 2.15 16.85 2.93
N THR A 510 1.27 17.84 2.80
CA THR A 510 -0.19 17.63 2.78
C THR A 510 -0.62 17.13 1.40
N LEU A 511 -1.80 16.50 1.30
CA LEU A 511 -2.32 16.01 0.02
C LEU A 511 -2.45 17.13 -1.04
N ASP A 512 -2.88 18.32 -0.63
CA ASP A 512 -3.01 19.46 -1.54
C ASP A 512 -1.65 20.01 -1.96
N ALA A 513 -0.68 20.08 -1.04
CA ALA A 513 0.69 20.48 -1.37
C ALA A 513 1.35 19.48 -2.33
N TRP A 514 1.13 18.19 -2.10
CA TRP A 514 1.60 17.12 -2.97
C TRP A 514 1.00 17.25 -4.37
N ARG A 515 -0.32 17.38 -4.50
CA ARG A 515 -1.00 17.58 -5.80
C ARG A 515 -0.50 18.82 -6.53
N ALA A 516 -0.35 19.94 -5.83
CA ALA A 516 0.18 21.18 -6.41
C ALA A 516 1.62 20.98 -6.93
N ARG A 517 2.46 20.24 -6.20
CA ARG A 517 3.82 19.88 -6.64
C ARG A 517 3.79 18.99 -7.88
N LEU A 518 2.94 17.96 -7.92
CA LEU A 518 2.82 17.07 -9.09
C LEU A 518 2.35 17.83 -10.33
N GLN A 519 1.34 18.69 -10.19
CA GLN A 519 0.87 19.55 -11.28
C GLN A 519 1.97 20.50 -11.77
N SER A 520 2.72 21.12 -10.86
CA SER A 520 3.84 21.98 -11.23
C SER A 520 4.94 21.22 -11.98
N ALA A 521 5.28 20.01 -11.55
CA ALA A 521 6.28 19.18 -12.21
C ALA A 521 5.81 18.72 -13.59
N ALA A 522 4.56 18.24 -13.69
CA ALA A 522 3.96 17.82 -14.94
C ALA A 522 3.89 18.95 -15.97
N HIS A 523 3.40 20.14 -15.58
CA HIS A 523 3.34 21.29 -16.50
C HIS A 523 4.73 21.71 -17.00
N HIS A 524 5.75 21.64 -16.14
CA HIS A 524 7.12 21.96 -16.55
C HIS A 524 7.66 20.97 -17.58
N LEU A 525 7.50 19.67 -17.32
CA LEU A 525 7.96 18.62 -18.23
C LEU A 525 7.12 18.54 -19.51
N GLU A 526 5.83 18.89 -19.46
CA GLU A 526 4.95 19.02 -20.61
C GLU A 526 5.40 20.15 -21.55
N ALA A 527 5.80 21.30 -21.01
CA ALA A 527 6.39 22.40 -21.79
C ALA A 527 7.69 21.96 -22.49
N ILE A 528 8.58 21.27 -21.77
CA ILE A 528 9.83 20.73 -22.34
C ILE A 528 9.52 19.71 -23.44
N ALA A 529 8.57 18.80 -23.21
CA ALA A 529 8.14 17.83 -24.21
C ALA A 529 7.64 18.52 -25.49
N ARG A 530 6.92 19.65 -25.39
CA ARG A 530 6.51 20.45 -26.54
C ARG A 530 7.64 21.23 -27.23
N GLY A 531 8.84 21.26 -26.65
CA GLY A 531 9.93 22.12 -27.12
C GLY A 531 9.72 23.59 -26.76
N GLU A 532 8.83 23.88 -25.82
CA GLU A 532 8.58 25.22 -25.29
C GLU A 532 9.58 25.53 -24.17
N ARG A 533 9.92 26.81 -24.01
CA ARG A 533 10.70 27.25 -22.84
C ARG A 533 9.75 27.36 -21.63
N PRO A 534 9.95 26.61 -20.55
CA PRO A 534 9.09 26.70 -19.38
C PRO A 534 9.10 28.12 -18.80
N ALA A 535 7.92 28.66 -18.45
CA ALA A 535 7.78 30.01 -17.93
C ALA A 535 8.59 30.25 -16.64
N SER A 536 8.72 29.21 -15.81
CA SER A 536 9.55 29.21 -14.62
C SER A 536 10.02 27.79 -14.29
N ARG A 537 11.22 27.67 -13.70
CA ARG A 537 11.67 26.41 -13.10
C ARG A 537 10.77 26.05 -11.91
N PRO A 538 10.45 24.77 -11.69
CA PRO A 538 9.68 24.36 -10.54
C PRO A 538 10.54 24.59 -9.28
N VAL A 539 10.00 25.36 -8.34
CA VAL A 539 10.68 25.72 -7.08
C VAL A 539 10.06 24.90 -5.96
N GLY A 540 10.89 24.19 -5.20
CA GLY A 540 10.42 23.39 -4.07
C GLY A 540 11.36 22.26 -3.69
N ARG A 541 11.07 21.62 -2.57
CA ARG A 541 11.81 20.43 -2.11
C ARG A 541 11.68 19.32 -3.16
N GLY A 542 12.80 18.75 -3.57
CA GLY A 542 12.84 17.65 -4.54
C GLY A 542 12.66 18.05 -6.02
N MET A 543 12.49 19.34 -6.35
CA MET A 543 12.23 19.76 -7.75
C MET A 543 13.49 19.86 -8.63
N GLN A 544 14.70 19.75 -8.06
CA GLN A 544 15.94 19.72 -8.84
C GLN A 544 15.97 18.56 -9.83
N ILE A 545 15.39 17.42 -9.45
CA ILE A 545 15.31 16.22 -10.29
C ILE A 545 14.44 16.45 -11.54
N VAL A 546 13.44 17.34 -11.46
CA VAL A 546 12.56 17.67 -12.59
C VAL A 546 13.34 18.42 -13.68
N ASP A 547 14.26 19.32 -13.30
CA ASP A 547 15.15 20.02 -14.24
C ASP A 547 16.16 19.04 -14.88
N ALA A 548 16.63 18.03 -14.12
CA ALA A 548 17.49 16.97 -14.66
C ALA A 548 16.76 16.10 -15.70
N ILE A 549 15.53 15.65 -15.40
CA ILE A 549 14.66 14.94 -16.35
C ILE A 549 14.41 15.82 -17.60
N GLY A 550 14.12 17.11 -17.40
CA GLY A 550 13.94 18.07 -18.49
C GLY A 550 15.15 18.14 -19.44
N LYS A 551 16.36 18.32 -18.89
CA LYS A 551 17.61 18.34 -19.66
C LYS A 551 17.86 17.02 -20.38
N GLN A 552 17.51 15.90 -19.78
CA GLN A 552 17.60 14.59 -20.43
C GLN A 552 16.77 14.58 -21.71
N TRP A 553 15.50 14.99 -21.65
CA TRP A 553 14.64 15.03 -22.83
C TRP A 553 15.14 16.01 -23.90
N GLU A 554 15.56 17.21 -23.51
CA GLU A 554 16.15 18.19 -24.43
C GLU A 554 17.39 17.61 -25.13
N SER A 555 18.27 16.94 -24.37
CA SER A 555 19.46 16.27 -24.89
C SER A 555 19.10 15.15 -25.88
N LEU A 556 18.15 14.28 -25.52
CA LEU A 556 17.71 13.18 -26.38
C LEU A 556 17.10 13.69 -27.69
N PHE A 557 16.22 14.69 -27.65
CA PHE A 557 15.68 15.30 -28.88
C PHE A 557 16.76 16.00 -29.70
N SER A 558 17.71 16.69 -29.07
CA SER A 558 18.78 17.40 -29.76
C SER A 558 19.74 16.44 -30.48
N ARG A 559 20.12 15.33 -29.83
CA ARG A 559 20.97 14.29 -30.42
C ARG A 559 20.31 13.57 -31.61
N HIS A 560 18.98 13.59 -31.66
CA HIS A 560 18.17 12.95 -32.70
C HIS A 560 17.38 13.95 -33.55
N ALA A 561 17.86 15.20 -33.69
CA ALA A 561 17.19 16.24 -34.45
C ALA A 561 16.97 15.92 -35.94
N ASN A 562 17.75 14.98 -36.49
CA ASN A 562 17.65 14.51 -37.88
C ASN A 562 16.71 13.30 -38.05
N ALA A 563 16.05 12.83 -37.00
CA ALA A 563 15.06 11.75 -37.08
C ALA A 563 13.81 12.20 -37.86
N SER A 564 12.92 11.25 -38.16
CA SER A 564 11.63 11.56 -38.80
C SER A 564 10.83 12.57 -37.96
N GLY A 565 10.35 13.65 -38.61
CA GLY A 565 9.54 14.67 -37.95
C GLY A 565 8.27 14.10 -37.32
N ALA A 566 7.56 13.23 -38.07
CA ALA A 566 6.33 12.59 -37.57
C ALA A 566 6.57 11.70 -36.34
N LEU A 567 7.72 11.00 -36.29
CA LEU A 567 8.10 10.21 -35.11
C LEU A 567 8.46 11.11 -33.94
N SER A 568 9.19 12.19 -34.19
CA SER A 568 9.55 13.17 -33.16
C SER A 568 8.29 13.79 -32.55
N ASP A 569 7.32 14.17 -33.37
CA ASP A 569 6.02 14.69 -32.91
C ASP A 569 5.26 13.65 -32.09
N ALA A 570 5.24 12.39 -32.54
CA ALA A 570 4.63 11.29 -31.77
C ALA A 570 5.31 11.08 -30.40
N CYS A 571 6.64 11.17 -30.31
CA CYS A 571 7.37 11.11 -29.04
C CYS A 571 6.95 12.25 -28.10
N ARG A 572 6.84 13.48 -28.62
CA ARG A 572 6.41 14.66 -27.83
C ARG A 572 5.00 14.48 -27.32
N ASP A 573 4.08 14.05 -28.18
CA ASP A 573 2.70 13.80 -27.83
C ASP A 573 2.56 12.71 -26.76
N ALA A 574 3.34 11.63 -26.85
CA ALA A 574 3.37 10.56 -25.85
C ALA A 574 3.89 11.06 -24.50
N LEU A 575 4.97 11.86 -24.48
CA LEU A 575 5.49 12.49 -23.25
C LEU A 575 4.47 13.44 -22.62
N VAL A 576 3.77 14.25 -23.43
CA VAL A 576 2.69 15.14 -22.96
C VAL A 576 1.57 14.31 -22.30
N ARG A 577 1.15 13.21 -22.93
CA ARG A 577 0.15 12.30 -22.34
C ARG A 577 0.66 11.69 -21.03
N HIS A 578 1.89 11.19 -21.00
CA HIS A 578 2.51 10.62 -19.81
C HIS A 578 2.51 11.58 -18.62
N TYR A 579 2.98 12.82 -18.80
CA TYR A 579 3.04 13.79 -17.70
C TYR A 579 1.67 14.30 -17.28
N ARG A 580 0.74 14.48 -18.22
CA ARG A 580 -0.65 14.82 -17.89
C ARG A 580 -1.31 13.71 -17.07
N SER A 581 -1.15 12.45 -17.46
CA SER A 581 -1.67 11.30 -16.72
C SER A 581 -1.07 11.20 -15.32
N ASN A 582 0.23 11.49 -15.15
CA ASN A 582 0.88 11.53 -13.84
C ASN A 582 0.27 12.57 -12.90
N ALA A 583 -0.10 13.75 -13.40
CA ALA A 583 -0.81 14.75 -12.61
C ALA A 583 -2.27 14.35 -12.32
N LEU A 584 -2.92 13.64 -13.24
CA LEU A 584 -4.33 13.27 -13.16
C LEU A 584 -4.59 12.03 -12.31
N GLU A 585 -3.65 11.08 -12.21
CA GLU A 585 -3.84 9.79 -11.52
C GLU A 585 -4.41 9.97 -10.10
N ARG A 586 -4.08 11.09 -9.43
CA ARG A 586 -4.48 11.40 -8.05
C ARG A 586 -5.62 12.43 -7.94
N ALA A 587 -6.21 12.82 -9.06
CA ALA A 587 -7.33 13.73 -9.11
C ALA A 587 -8.61 13.04 -8.60
N PRO A 588 -9.45 13.73 -7.80
CA PRO A 588 -10.70 13.17 -7.29
C PRO A 588 -11.61 12.58 -8.39
N ASP A 589 -11.68 13.26 -9.53
CA ASP A 589 -12.54 12.86 -10.66
C ASP A 589 -12.04 11.62 -11.41
N VAL A 590 -10.76 11.25 -11.27
CA VAL A 590 -10.19 10.00 -11.83
C VAL A 590 -10.45 8.81 -10.90
N VAL A 591 -10.41 9.05 -9.59
CA VAL A 591 -10.66 8.03 -8.56
C VAL A 591 -12.16 7.73 -8.44
N ASP A 592 -13.00 8.76 -8.52
CA ASP A 592 -14.45 8.70 -8.31
C ASP A 592 -15.20 9.38 -9.46
N ASN A 593 -15.09 8.78 -10.64
CA ASN A 593 -15.61 9.36 -11.87
C ASN A 593 -17.13 9.62 -11.81
N PRO A 594 -17.57 10.89 -11.84
CA PRO A 594 -18.98 11.24 -11.69
C PRO A 594 -19.85 10.79 -12.87
N LEU A 595 -19.26 10.56 -14.05
CA LEU A 595 -19.98 10.11 -15.24
C LEU A 595 -20.54 8.70 -15.05
N VAL A 596 -19.79 7.81 -14.38
CA VAL A 596 -20.24 6.44 -14.08
C VAL A 596 -21.48 6.45 -13.17
N ARG A 597 -21.56 7.41 -12.24
CA ARG A 597 -22.74 7.58 -11.37
C ARG A 597 -23.95 8.05 -12.17
N ARG A 598 -23.75 9.02 -13.07
CA ARG A 598 -24.81 9.60 -13.92
C ARG A 598 -25.43 8.60 -14.89
N LEU A 599 -24.70 7.55 -15.29
CA LEU A 599 -25.28 6.46 -16.09
C LEU A 599 -26.45 5.75 -15.38
N GLY A 600 -26.47 5.75 -14.05
CA GLY A 600 -27.58 5.20 -13.26
C GLY A 600 -28.80 6.11 -13.16
N LEU A 601 -28.71 7.35 -13.67
CA LEU A 601 -29.81 8.32 -13.69
C LEU A 601 -30.45 8.29 -15.08
N GLY A 602 -31.63 7.69 -15.21
CA GLY A 602 -32.35 7.61 -16.49
C GLY A 602 -32.62 8.98 -17.14
N GLY A 603 -32.96 9.00 -18.43
CA GLY A 603 -33.34 10.23 -19.15
C GLY A 603 -32.15 11.08 -19.62
N PRO A 604 -32.26 12.43 -19.64
CA PRO A 604 -31.21 13.33 -20.12
C PRO A 604 -29.82 13.16 -19.46
N PRO A 605 -29.69 12.96 -18.12
CA PRO A 605 -28.39 12.79 -17.48
C PRO A 605 -27.59 11.57 -17.97
N ARG A 606 -28.24 10.44 -18.27
CA ARG A 606 -27.58 9.27 -18.89
C ARG A 606 -27.05 9.60 -20.28
N ARG A 607 -27.85 10.28 -21.13
CA ARG A 607 -27.42 10.66 -22.49
C ARG A 607 -26.23 11.61 -22.49
N GLU A 608 -26.23 12.60 -21.60
CA GLU A 608 -25.10 13.51 -21.42
C GLU A 608 -23.86 12.76 -20.94
N ALA A 609 -24.01 11.86 -19.95
CA ALA A 609 -22.90 11.05 -19.45
C ALA A 609 -22.27 10.18 -20.55
N ILE A 610 -23.08 9.53 -21.38
CA ILE A 610 -22.62 8.76 -22.54
C ILE A 610 -21.84 9.65 -23.51
N GLY A 611 -22.39 10.81 -23.89
CA GLY A 611 -21.70 11.75 -24.78
C GLY A 611 -20.36 12.21 -24.24
N HIS A 612 -20.26 12.49 -22.93
CA HIS A 612 -18.99 12.83 -22.28
C HIS A 612 -18.01 11.64 -22.23
N ILE A 613 -18.50 10.43 -21.97
CA ILE A 613 -17.67 9.21 -21.95
C ILE A 613 -17.07 8.95 -23.34
N GLU A 614 -17.87 9.08 -24.40
CA GLU A 614 -17.38 8.90 -25.76
C GLU A 614 -16.36 9.97 -26.16
N ALA A 615 -16.67 11.24 -25.88
CA ALA A 615 -15.83 12.37 -26.27
C ALA A 615 -14.49 12.41 -25.51
N ASN A 616 -14.48 12.02 -24.23
CA ASN A 616 -13.29 12.19 -23.38
C ASN A 616 -12.51 10.90 -23.12
N TYR A 617 -13.13 9.73 -23.28
CA TYR A 617 -12.49 8.45 -22.98
C TYR A 617 -12.41 7.56 -24.21
N ALA A 618 -13.53 7.23 -24.84
CA ALA A 618 -13.52 6.28 -25.96
C ALA A 618 -12.77 6.80 -27.19
N SER A 619 -12.75 8.12 -27.42
CA SER A 619 -12.01 8.78 -28.50
C SER A 619 -10.50 8.79 -28.31
N ARG A 620 -10.03 8.73 -27.05
CA ARG A 620 -8.62 8.82 -26.66
C ARG A 620 -7.99 7.46 -26.37
N ALA A 621 -8.81 6.44 -26.11
CA ALA A 621 -8.36 5.09 -25.82
C ALA A 621 -7.89 4.36 -27.09
N PRO A 622 -7.00 3.36 -26.96
CA PRO A 622 -6.70 2.41 -28.02
C PRO A 622 -7.99 1.79 -28.58
N GLY A 623 -8.02 1.49 -29.88
CA GLY A 623 -9.22 1.03 -30.60
C GLY A 623 -10.08 0.01 -29.84
N PRO A 624 -9.53 -1.15 -29.43
CA PRO A 624 -10.29 -2.16 -28.69
C PRO A 624 -10.89 -1.66 -27.37
N ILE A 625 -10.19 -0.78 -26.66
CA ILE A 625 -10.61 -0.19 -25.39
C ILE A 625 -11.70 0.85 -25.62
N GLY A 626 -11.53 1.72 -26.62
CA GLY A 626 -12.55 2.69 -27.01
C GLY A 626 -13.85 2.01 -27.47
N GLU A 627 -13.75 0.93 -28.24
CA GLU A 627 -14.90 0.12 -28.65
C GLU A 627 -15.60 -0.53 -27.45
N ARG A 628 -14.86 -1.14 -26.53
CA ARG A 628 -15.43 -1.73 -25.31
C ARG A 628 -16.13 -0.69 -24.45
N ILE A 629 -15.54 0.50 -24.29
CA ILE A 629 -16.15 1.62 -23.56
C ILE A 629 -17.49 2.03 -24.21
N ARG A 630 -17.53 2.18 -25.55
CA ARG A 630 -18.78 2.51 -26.26
C ARG A 630 -19.84 1.44 -26.03
N LEU A 631 -19.49 0.17 -26.19
CA LEU A 631 -20.41 -0.95 -25.96
C LEU A 631 -20.98 -0.93 -24.55
N LEU A 632 -20.14 -0.81 -23.52
CA LEU A 632 -20.57 -0.77 -22.13
C LEU A 632 -21.41 0.48 -21.79
N ALA A 633 -21.12 1.64 -22.41
CA ALA A 633 -21.86 2.88 -22.17
C ALA A 633 -23.28 2.83 -22.74
N HIS A 634 -23.48 2.13 -23.86
CA HIS A 634 -24.78 1.99 -24.55
C HIS A 634 -25.55 0.72 -24.16
N GLU A 635 -24.95 -0.20 -23.42
CA GLU A 635 -25.64 -1.42 -22.97
C GLU A 635 -26.82 -1.08 -22.04
N ASP A 636 -28.01 -1.57 -22.39
CA ASP A 636 -29.21 -1.36 -21.58
C ASP A 636 -29.45 -2.55 -20.65
N ALA A 637 -29.03 -2.39 -19.39
CA ALA A 637 -29.26 -3.39 -18.36
C ALA A 637 -30.51 -3.04 -17.56
N ASN A 638 -31.64 -3.67 -17.94
CA ASN A 638 -32.88 -3.67 -17.15
C ASN A 638 -32.72 -4.44 -15.83
N ASP A 639 -31.70 -5.31 -15.74
CA ASP A 639 -31.32 -6.01 -14.51
C ASP A 639 -30.36 -5.15 -13.65
N PRO A 640 -30.72 -4.83 -12.38
CA PRO A 640 -29.87 -4.10 -11.46
C PRO A 640 -28.51 -4.75 -11.18
N GLU A 641 -28.41 -6.08 -11.21
CA GLU A 641 -27.15 -6.78 -10.95
C GLU A 641 -26.19 -6.64 -12.14
N ARG A 642 -26.67 -6.94 -13.35
CA ARG A 642 -25.94 -6.68 -14.59
C ARG A 642 -25.51 -5.21 -14.70
N PHE A 643 -26.39 -4.27 -14.39
CA PHE A 643 -26.05 -2.85 -14.42
C PHE A 643 -24.95 -2.47 -13.41
N ALA A 644 -24.91 -3.12 -12.26
CA ALA A 644 -23.83 -2.93 -11.29
C ALA A 644 -22.49 -3.47 -11.80
N GLU A 645 -22.47 -4.56 -12.55
CA GLU A 645 -21.27 -5.11 -13.20
C GLU A 645 -20.76 -4.19 -14.31
N LEU A 646 -21.64 -3.75 -15.20
CA LEU A 646 -21.31 -2.81 -16.28
C LEU A 646 -20.64 -1.55 -15.75
N ARG A 647 -21.17 -0.97 -14.67
CA ARG A 647 -20.57 0.21 -14.03
C ARG A 647 -19.18 -0.08 -13.45
N ARG A 648 -18.91 -1.29 -12.94
CA ARG A 648 -17.58 -1.66 -12.44
C ARG A 648 -16.60 -1.79 -13.60
N GLU A 649 -16.98 -2.49 -14.66
CA GLU A 649 -16.16 -2.63 -15.87
C GLU A 649 -15.83 -1.26 -16.48
N LEU A 650 -16.85 -0.41 -16.63
CA LEU A 650 -16.66 0.91 -17.18
C LEU A 650 -15.79 1.77 -16.26
N ARG A 651 -15.99 1.73 -14.94
CA ARG A 651 -15.13 2.44 -13.99
C ARG A 651 -13.67 2.03 -14.10
N LEU A 652 -13.39 0.73 -14.24
CA LEU A 652 -12.04 0.22 -14.49
C LEU A 652 -11.46 0.82 -15.77
N LEU A 653 -12.18 0.70 -16.89
CA LEU A 653 -11.68 1.16 -18.19
C LEU A 653 -11.47 2.67 -18.26
N LEU A 654 -12.41 3.48 -17.76
CA LEU A 654 -12.25 4.93 -17.75
C LEU A 654 -11.05 5.36 -16.90
N HIS A 655 -10.84 4.70 -15.76
CA HIS A 655 -9.68 4.97 -14.94
C HIS A 655 -8.38 4.57 -15.64
N VAL A 656 -8.30 3.38 -16.24
CA VAL A 656 -7.12 2.92 -16.97
C VAL A 656 -6.81 3.84 -18.16
N VAL A 657 -7.81 4.39 -18.86
CA VAL A 657 -7.56 5.36 -19.95
C VAL A 657 -6.89 6.64 -19.45
N ASP A 658 -7.23 7.11 -18.25
CA ASP A 658 -6.60 8.30 -17.67
C ASP A 658 -5.22 8.01 -17.07
N THR A 659 -4.96 6.78 -16.60
CA THR A 659 -3.75 6.45 -15.84
C THR A 659 -2.74 5.61 -16.60
N ALA A 660 -3.10 4.83 -17.62
CA ALA A 660 -2.17 3.96 -18.35
C ALA A 660 -0.92 4.67 -18.90
N PRO A 661 -0.99 5.89 -19.49
CA PRO A 661 0.19 6.58 -20.03
C PRO A 661 1.29 6.89 -19.00
N THR A 662 0.98 6.84 -17.70
CA THR A 662 2.00 6.97 -16.65
C THR A 662 3.07 5.87 -16.72
N ILE A 663 2.76 4.69 -17.27
CA ILE A 663 3.71 3.58 -17.42
C ILE A 663 4.79 3.87 -18.47
N ALA A 664 4.50 4.74 -19.45
CA ALA A 664 5.45 5.26 -20.43
C ALA A 664 6.15 4.22 -21.33
N VAL A 665 5.54 3.05 -21.55
CA VAL A 665 6.03 2.06 -22.52
C VAL A 665 5.87 2.58 -23.95
N GLU A 666 4.78 3.32 -24.25
CA GLU A 666 4.66 4.02 -25.54
C GLU A 666 5.83 4.98 -25.79
N VAL A 667 6.19 5.77 -24.77
CA VAL A 667 7.33 6.70 -24.84
C VAL A 667 8.61 5.95 -25.15
N LEU A 668 8.92 4.89 -24.38
CA LEU A 668 10.10 4.06 -24.62
C LEU A 668 10.14 3.55 -26.07
N PHE A 669 9.04 2.99 -26.56
CA PHE A 669 8.99 2.37 -27.89
C PHE A 669 9.16 3.39 -29.02
N LEU A 670 8.58 4.58 -28.88
CA LEU A 670 8.77 5.66 -29.85
C LEU A 670 10.20 6.20 -29.83
N PHE A 671 10.80 6.38 -28.64
CA PHE A 671 12.21 6.80 -28.53
C PHE A 671 13.15 5.77 -29.15
N CYS A 672 12.90 4.47 -28.98
CA CYS A 672 13.65 3.41 -29.65
C CYS A 672 13.62 3.56 -31.19
N GLY A 673 12.57 4.15 -31.76
CA GLY A 673 12.47 4.43 -33.19
C GLY A 673 13.37 5.59 -33.66
N LEU A 674 13.82 6.48 -32.78
CA LEU A 674 14.61 7.67 -33.15
C LEU A 674 16.02 7.33 -33.66
N THR A 675 16.49 6.10 -33.48
CA THR A 675 17.73 5.61 -34.11
C THR A 675 17.53 5.16 -35.55
N THR A 676 16.28 5.02 -36.00
CA THR A 676 15.95 4.54 -37.34
C THR A 676 16.05 5.68 -38.36
N PRO A 677 16.63 5.46 -39.55
CA PRO A 677 16.70 6.49 -40.58
C PRO A 677 15.31 6.95 -41.00
N ALA A 678 15.13 8.25 -41.25
CA ALA A 678 13.82 8.86 -41.44
C ALA A 678 13.03 8.26 -42.61
N GLU A 679 13.72 7.85 -43.67
CA GLU A 679 13.19 7.17 -44.86
C GLU A 679 12.56 5.80 -44.56
N HIS A 680 12.91 5.17 -43.44
CA HIS A 680 12.35 3.89 -43.00
C HIS A 680 11.18 4.05 -42.02
N VAL A 681 10.80 5.29 -41.69
CA VAL A 681 9.69 5.63 -40.79
C VAL A 681 8.52 6.22 -41.57
N TYR A 682 7.73 5.36 -42.19
CA TYR A 682 6.50 5.75 -42.89
C TYR A 682 5.26 5.55 -42.02
N GLU A 683 4.14 6.18 -42.41
CA GLU A 683 2.91 6.29 -41.63
C GLU A 683 2.40 4.95 -41.06
N LYS A 684 2.39 3.89 -41.88
CA LYS A 684 1.92 2.56 -41.43
C LYS A 684 2.78 1.97 -40.30
N ARG A 685 4.11 2.12 -40.37
CA ARG A 685 5.04 1.66 -39.32
C ARG A 685 4.84 2.45 -38.03
N LEU A 686 4.78 3.78 -38.15
CA LEU A 686 4.58 4.65 -37.00
C LEU A 686 3.23 4.37 -36.31
N ARG A 687 2.14 4.21 -37.09
CA ARG A 687 0.83 3.86 -36.54
C ARG A 687 0.83 2.51 -35.81
N ALA A 688 1.49 1.49 -36.39
CA ALA A 688 1.61 0.19 -35.74
C ALA A 688 2.43 0.27 -34.43
N LEU A 689 3.49 1.07 -34.42
CA LEU A 689 4.32 1.32 -33.23
C LEU A 689 3.53 2.02 -32.12
N ILE A 690 2.78 3.07 -32.46
CA ILE A 690 1.89 3.80 -31.54
C ILE A 690 0.83 2.85 -30.96
N GLU A 691 0.17 2.05 -31.81
CA GLU A 691 -0.86 1.11 -31.38
C GLU A 691 -0.31 0.09 -30.37
N VAL A 692 0.86 -0.49 -30.65
CA VAL A 692 1.55 -1.41 -29.72
C VAL A 692 1.91 -0.71 -28.41
N GLY A 693 2.50 0.49 -28.48
CA GLY A 693 2.91 1.25 -27.30
C GLY A 693 1.72 1.58 -26.38
N GLN A 694 0.62 2.07 -26.95
CA GLN A 694 -0.56 2.42 -26.16
C GLN A 694 -1.23 1.19 -25.55
N LEU A 695 -1.34 0.07 -26.28
CA LEU A 695 -1.86 -1.17 -25.70
C LEU A 695 -0.95 -1.68 -24.60
N ALA A 696 0.37 -1.61 -24.78
CA ALA A 696 1.34 -2.00 -23.77
C ALA A 696 1.22 -1.16 -22.49
N ASP A 697 1.05 0.17 -22.59
CA ASP A 697 0.78 1.03 -21.43
C ASP A 697 -0.42 0.53 -20.61
N HIS A 698 -1.52 0.17 -21.27
CA HIS A 698 -2.73 -0.32 -20.61
C HIS A 698 -2.51 -1.70 -19.98
N THR A 699 -1.87 -2.62 -20.71
CA THR A 699 -1.54 -3.97 -20.22
C THR A 699 -0.65 -3.90 -18.99
N PHE A 700 0.45 -3.13 -19.05
CA PHE A 700 1.41 -3.03 -17.94
C PHE A 700 0.87 -2.25 -16.76
N ARG A 701 0.03 -1.22 -16.98
CA ARG A 701 -0.68 -0.55 -15.89
C ARG A 701 -1.55 -1.53 -15.12
N LEU A 702 -2.34 -2.34 -15.81
CA LEU A 702 -3.20 -3.33 -15.17
C LEU A 702 -2.39 -4.44 -14.49
N ALA A 703 -1.30 -4.90 -15.10
CA ALA A 703 -0.38 -5.88 -14.51
C ALA A 703 0.28 -5.35 -13.22
N ASN A 704 0.76 -4.11 -13.24
CA ASN A 704 1.32 -3.44 -12.06
C ASN A 704 0.29 -3.36 -10.92
N ASP A 705 -0.92 -2.90 -11.24
CA ASP A 705 -1.98 -2.74 -10.26
C ASP A 705 -2.48 -4.09 -9.71
N LEU A 706 -2.47 -5.17 -10.51
CA LEU A 706 -2.72 -6.55 -10.06
C LEU A 706 -1.62 -7.04 -9.11
N ALA A 707 -0.35 -6.79 -9.44
CA ALA A 707 0.77 -7.17 -8.58
C ALA A 707 0.66 -6.52 -7.20
N SER A 708 0.24 -5.25 -7.12
CA SER A 708 -0.04 -4.54 -5.86
C SER A 708 -1.23 -5.11 -5.08
N LEU A 709 -2.21 -5.72 -5.74
CA LEU A 709 -3.31 -6.43 -5.08
C LEU A 709 -2.96 -7.87 -4.66
N SER A 710 -1.83 -8.43 -5.09
CA SER A 710 -1.40 -9.76 -4.68
C SER A 710 -0.85 -9.78 -3.24
N THR A 711 -0.80 -10.95 -2.62
CA THR A 711 -0.22 -11.13 -1.28
C THR A 711 1.32 -10.99 -1.26
N ASN A 712 1.97 -10.97 -2.43
CA ASN A 712 3.41 -11.20 -2.59
C ASN A 712 4.27 -9.93 -2.62
N GLY A 713 3.71 -8.77 -2.25
CA GLY A 713 4.51 -7.56 -2.01
C GLY A 713 4.72 -6.66 -3.22
N GLY A 714 3.72 -6.55 -4.10
CA GLY A 714 3.68 -5.48 -5.09
C GLY A 714 3.64 -4.09 -4.45
N ASP A 715 3.89 -3.07 -5.27
CA ASP A 715 4.08 -1.67 -4.90
C ASP A 715 2.99 -1.18 -3.91
N ARG A 716 3.39 -0.96 -2.65
CA ARG A 716 2.51 -0.53 -1.55
C ARG A 716 2.75 0.94 -1.26
N ASP A 717 2.59 1.79 -2.28
CA ASP A 717 2.54 3.22 -2.09
C ASP A 717 1.38 3.57 -1.16
N ALA A 718 1.70 3.89 0.08
CA ALA A 718 0.73 4.32 1.08
C ALA A 718 0.01 5.59 0.59
N GLY A 719 -1.18 5.43 0.00
CA GLY A 719 -1.99 6.51 -0.56
C GLY A 719 -2.24 6.44 -2.08
N LYS A 720 -1.73 5.44 -2.80
CA LYS A 720 -2.06 5.21 -4.23
C LYS A 720 -3.31 4.35 -4.38
N GLU A 721 -4.35 4.95 -4.97
CA GLU A 721 -5.53 4.21 -5.40
C GLU A 721 -5.26 3.68 -6.81
N SER A 722 -4.95 2.39 -6.90
CA SER A 722 -4.83 1.66 -8.17
C SER A 722 -6.19 1.48 -8.86
N CYS A 723 -6.17 1.17 -10.16
CA CYS A 723 -7.38 0.94 -10.97
C CYS A 723 -8.28 -0.19 -10.46
N LEU A 724 -7.72 -1.09 -9.63
CA LEU A 724 -8.46 -2.17 -8.98
C LEU A 724 -8.91 -1.80 -7.58
N SER A 725 -8.14 -0.98 -6.85
CA SER A 725 -8.52 -0.52 -5.52
C SER A 725 -9.76 0.37 -5.54
N ILE A 726 -9.99 1.15 -6.61
CA ILE A 726 -11.20 1.96 -6.78
C ILE A 726 -12.46 1.10 -6.90
N LEU A 727 -12.32 -0.17 -7.27
CA LEU A 727 -13.43 -1.14 -7.36
C LEU A 727 -13.80 -1.72 -5.99
N ILE A 728 -12.91 -1.57 -5.00
CA ILE A 728 -13.11 -2.05 -3.63
C ILE A 728 -13.81 -0.93 -2.85
N PRO A 729 -15.05 -1.14 -2.37
CA PRO A 729 -15.75 -0.11 -1.62
C PRO A 729 -14.96 0.29 -0.37
N LYS A 730 -14.73 1.59 -0.19
CA LYS A 730 -14.08 2.11 1.02
C LYS A 730 -15.00 1.90 2.22
N GLY A 731 -14.42 1.38 3.30
CA GLY A 731 -15.22 0.91 4.43
C GLY A 731 -16.20 -0.17 3.97
N VAL A 732 -15.79 -1.42 3.82
CA VAL A 732 -16.71 -2.57 3.98
C VAL A 732 -16.18 -3.49 5.07
N SER A 733 -17.03 -4.32 5.68
CA SER A 733 -16.58 -5.30 6.69
C SER A 733 -15.45 -6.16 6.11
N ALA A 734 -14.58 -6.73 6.95
CA ALA A 734 -13.43 -7.51 6.47
C ALA A 734 -13.83 -8.63 5.49
N SER A 735 -14.97 -9.30 5.74
CA SER A 735 -15.53 -10.33 4.87
C SER A 735 -16.02 -9.79 3.51
N LYS A 736 -16.72 -8.65 3.50
CA LYS A 736 -17.16 -7.97 2.27
C LYS A 736 -15.99 -7.36 1.49
N CYS A 737 -14.95 -6.90 2.21
CA CYS A 737 -13.70 -6.44 1.63
C CYS A 737 -12.98 -7.58 0.91
N GLY A 738 -12.92 -8.76 1.54
CA GLY A 738 -12.38 -9.97 0.91
C GLY A 738 -13.11 -10.35 -0.39
N ALA A 739 -14.45 -10.35 -0.38
CA ALA A 739 -15.24 -10.66 -1.57
C ALA A 739 -15.14 -9.58 -2.67
N ALA A 740 -15.07 -8.30 -2.30
CA ALA A 740 -14.85 -7.20 -3.25
C ALA A 740 -13.45 -7.26 -3.87
N ARG A 741 -12.41 -7.54 -3.06
CA ARG A 741 -11.04 -7.73 -3.54
C ARG A 741 -10.93 -8.91 -4.49
N LYS A 742 -11.55 -10.06 -4.17
CA LYS A 742 -11.60 -11.22 -5.08
C LYS A 742 -12.24 -10.89 -6.42
N ARG A 743 -13.36 -10.14 -6.41
CA ARG A 743 -14.04 -9.70 -7.64
C ARG A 743 -13.21 -8.70 -8.43
N ALA A 744 -12.59 -7.72 -7.77
CA ALA A 744 -11.70 -6.76 -8.43
C ALA A 744 -10.49 -7.47 -9.07
N HIS A 745 -9.90 -8.43 -8.36
CA HIS A 745 -8.81 -9.25 -8.86
C HIS A 745 -9.23 -10.06 -10.10
N ALA A 746 -10.34 -10.80 -10.02
CA ALA A 746 -10.85 -11.59 -11.14
C ALA A 746 -11.17 -10.71 -12.36
N LEU A 747 -11.73 -9.52 -12.14
CA LEU A 747 -11.98 -8.57 -13.22
C LEU A 747 -10.68 -8.06 -13.84
N GLY A 748 -9.69 -7.73 -13.01
CA GLY A 748 -8.37 -7.32 -13.47
C GLY A 748 -7.67 -8.41 -14.28
N GLU A 749 -7.69 -9.67 -13.82
CA GLU A 749 -7.12 -10.81 -14.57
C GLU A 749 -7.81 -11.02 -15.92
N MET A 750 -9.14 -10.93 -15.96
CA MET A 750 -9.91 -11.02 -17.18
C MET A 750 -9.53 -9.92 -18.18
N TYR A 751 -9.48 -8.66 -17.74
CA TYR A 751 -9.12 -7.54 -18.60
C TYR A 751 -7.63 -7.57 -18.99
N LEU A 752 -6.75 -8.08 -18.12
CA LEU A 752 -5.33 -8.25 -18.45
C LEU A 752 -5.16 -9.28 -19.58
N ALA A 753 -5.80 -10.44 -19.47
CA ALA A 753 -5.76 -11.46 -20.53
C ALA A 753 -6.33 -10.93 -21.86
N TRP A 754 -7.42 -10.17 -21.80
CA TRP A 754 -8.01 -9.52 -22.97
C TRP A 754 -7.06 -8.48 -23.62
N LEU A 755 -6.39 -7.66 -22.81
CA LEU A 755 -5.40 -6.69 -23.29
C LEU A 755 -4.15 -7.39 -23.85
N GLU A 756 -3.69 -8.48 -23.23
CA GLU A 756 -2.57 -9.30 -23.72
C GLU A 756 -2.88 -9.89 -25.11
N GLU A 757 -4.11 -10.36 -25.36
CA GLU A 757 -4.54 -10.83 -26.68
C GLU A 757 -4.47 -9.72 -27.73
N HIS A 758 -5.02 -8.53 -27.43
CA HIS A 758 -4.97 -7.39 -28.34
C HIS A 758 -3.54 -6.88 -28.58
N LEU A 759 -2.70 -6.85 -27.53
CA LEU A 759 -1.29 -6.52 -27.65
C LEU A 759 -0.57 -7.53 -28.54
N GLY A 760 -0.83 -8.83 -28.39
CA GLY A 760 -0.29 -9.88 -29.27
C GLY A 760 -0.65 -9.67 -30.74
N HIS A 761 -1.92 -9.34 -31.02
CA HIS A 761 -2.35 -9.01 -32.39
C HIS A 761 -1.68 -7.75 -32.94
N ALA A 762 -1.53 -6.70 -32.13
CA ALA A 762 -0.83 -5.48 -32.53
C ALA A 762 0.66 -5.73 -32.78
N MET A 763 1.31 -6.54 -31.94
CA MET A 763 2.70 -6.99 -32.10
C MET A 763 2.89 -7.80 -33.39
N ALA A 764 1.95 -8.69 -33.75
CA ALA A 764 2.01 -9.43 -35.01
C ALA A 764 1.89 -8.50 -36.23
N ARG A 765 1.01 -7.48 -36.17
CA ARG A 765 0.94 -6.45 -37.21
C ARG A 765 2.24 -5.65 -37.30
N LEU A 766 2.81 -5.24 -36.17
CA LEU A 766 4.09 -4.55 -36.14
C LEU A 766 5.20 -5.44 -36.71
N ALA A 767 5.26 -6.72 -36.38
CA ALA A 767 6.25 -7.65 -36.93
C ALA A 767 6.18 -7.75 -38.45
N HIS A 768 4.96 -7.68 -39.02
CA HIS A 768 4.79 -7.64 -40.47
C HIS A 768 5.26 -6.31 -41.10
N GLN A 769 5.01 -5.16 -40.44
CA GLN A 769 5.38 -3.84 -40.98
C GLN A 769 6.84 -3.44 -40.69
N TRP A 770 7.36 -3.85 -39.53
CA TRP A 770 8.65 -3.45 -38.95
C TRP A 770 9.25 -4.58 -38.09
N PRO A 771 9.81 -5.63 -38.72
CA PRO A 771 10.29 -6.82 -38.02
C PRO A 771 11.32 -6.55 -36.92
N SER A 772 12.33 -5.72 -37.22
CA SER A 772 13.41 -5.36 -36.29
C SER A 772 12.90 -4.67 -35.02
N MET A 773 11.96 -3.72 -35.17
CA MET A 773 11.31 -3.06 -34.04
C MET A 773 10.47 -4.04 -33.24
N ALA A 774 9.67 -4.88 -33.90
CA ALA A 774 8.85 -5.88 -33.21
C ALA A 774 9.70 -6.84 -32.35
N GLU A 775 10.90 -7.22 -32.80
CA GLU A 775 11.81 -8.04 -31.99
C GLU A 775 12.24 -7.30 -30.71
N LYS A 776 12.70 -6.05 -30.82
CA LYS A 776 13.09 -5.21 -29.68
C LYS A 776 11.96 -5.08 -28.67
N LEU A 777 10.75 -4.78 -29.16
CA LEU A 777 9.58 -4.60 -28.32
C LEU A 777 9.11 -5.90 -27.68
N THR A 778 9.21 -7.03 -28.38
CA THR A 778 8.89 -8.35 -27.81
C THR A 778 9.79 -8.66 -26.63
N ARG A 779 11.10 -8.40 -26.74
CA ARG A 779 12.04 -8.58 -25.62
C ARG A 779 11.64 -7.72 -24.42
N ALA A 780 11.32 -6.44 -24.65
CA ALA A 780 10.88 -5.54 -23.58
C ALA A 780 9.57 -6.00 -22.92
N VAL A 781 8.58 -6.42 -23.72
CA VAL A 781 7.28 -6.92 -23.21
C VAL A 781 7.46 -8.18 -22.37
N LEU A 782 8.27 -9.14 -22.82
CA LEU A 782 8.51 -10.39 -22.09
C LEU A 782 9.25 -10.15 -20.78
N VAL A 783 10.28 -9.29 -20.78
CA VAL A 783 10.99 -8.91 -19.55
C VAL A 783 10.06 -8.16 -18.60
N GLY A 784 9.33 -7.15 -19.07
CA GLY A 784 8.38 -6.40 -18.24
C GLY A 784 7.32 -7.29 -17.61
N ARG A 785 6.78 -8.25 -18.38
CA ARG A 785 5.82 -9.25 -17.88
C ARG A 785 6.44 -10.10 -16.78
N GLY A 786 7.65 -10.62 -17.02
CA GLY A 786 8.38 -11.39 -16.01
C GLY A 786 8.61 -10.60 -14.73
N VAL A 787 9.00 -9.32 -14.83
CA VAL A 787 9.21 -8.48 -13.65
C VAL A 787 7.97 -8.42 -12.76
N TYR A 788 6.79 -8.16 -13.33
CA TYR A 788 5.53 -8.09 -12.56
C TYR A 788 4.98 -9.46 -12.13
N GLN A 789 5.39 -10.55 -12.78
CA GLN A 789 5.09 -11.91 -12.32
C GLN A 789 5.94 -12.32 -11.11
N TYR A 790 7.23 -11.96 -11.09
CA TYR A 790 8.14 -12.34 -10.02
C TYR A 790 8.13 -11.36 -8.83
N ALA A 791 8.10 -10.06 -9.07
CA ALA A 791 8.17 -9.01 -8.04
C ALA A 791 7.82 -7.61 -8.61
N HIS A 792 8.68 -6.62 -8.37
CA HIS A 792 8.64 -5.26 -8.91
C HIS A 792 10.06 -4.82 -9.30
N TYR A 793 10.21 -3.84 -10.19
CA TYR A 793 11.52 -3.29 -10.57
C TYR A 793 12.36 -2.86 -9.36
N ALA A 794 11.73 -2.29 -8.33
CA ALA A 794 12.39 -1.84 -7.11
C ALA A 794 12.82 -2.97 -6.15
N THR A 795 12.30 -4.19 -6.32
CA THR A 795 12.50 -5.30 -5.36
C THR A 795 13.22 -6.52 -5.95
N LEU A 796 13.27 -6.65 -7.28
CA LEU A 796 13.97 -7.75 -7.96
C LEU A 796 15.49 -7.60 -7.85
N SER A 797 16.21 -8.64 -7.40
CA SER A 797 17.69 -8.61 -7.32
C SER A 797 18.33 -8.66 -8.70
N SER A 798 19.62 -8.27 -8.81
CA SER A 798 20.36 -8.35 -10.08
C SER A 798 20.34 -9.76 -10.66
N GLU A 799 20.61 -10.75 -9.80
CA GLU A 799 20.65 -12.17 -10.17
C GLU A 799 19.30 -12.63 -10.74
N LYS A 800 18.19 -12.29 -10.09
CA LYS A 800 16.86 -12.64 -10.58
C LYS A 800 16.50 -11.92 -11.88
N MET A 801 16.91 -10.66 -12.02
CA MET A 801 16.68 -9.89 -13.25
C MET A 801 17.43 -10.50 -14.44
N LEU A 802 18.69 -10.91 -14.24
CA LEU A 802 19.51 -11.54 -15.28
C LEU A 802 19.04 -12.96 -15.60
N ALA A 803 18.63 -13.73 -14.58
CA ALA A 803 18.00 -15.03 -14.78
C ALA A 803 16.72 -14.92 -15.65
N LEU A 804 15.86 -13.94 -15.35
CA LEU A 804 14.69 -13.63 -16.16
C LEU A 804 15.06 -13.26 -17.61
N ILE A 805 16.06 -12.38 -17.79
CA ILE A 805 16.56 -12.04 -19.13
C ILE A 805 17.05 -13.30 -19.87
N GLY A 806 17.75 -14.19 -19.17
CA GLY A 806 18.21 -15.45 -19.73
C GLY A 806 17.09 -16.41 -20.13
N GLU A 807 16.04 -16.51 -19.31
CA GLU A 807 14.83 -17.26 -19.66
C GLU A 807 14.18 -16.71 -20.93
N VAL A 808 13.99 -15.40 -21.01
CA VAL A 808 13.44 -14.72 -22.20
C VAL A 808 14.34 -14.95 -23.43
N SER A 809 15.65 -14.89 -23.27
CA SER A 809 16.63 -15.10 -24.34
C SER A 809 16.58 -16.52 -24.91
N ARG A 810 16.41 -17.52 -24.04
CA ARG A 810 16.32 -18.94 -24.44
C ARG A 810 14.97 -19.30 -25.05
N ALA A 811 13.89 -18.65 -24.62
CA ALA A 811 12.52 -18.97 -25.01
C ALA A 811 12.15 -18.61 -26.46
N ARG A 812 13.06 -18.03 -27.27
CA ARG A 812 12.86 -17.49 -28.64
C ARG A 812 11.42 -17.70 -29.18
N PRO A 813 10.56 -16.67 -29.12
CA PRO A 813 9.15 -16.85 -29.42
C PRO A 813 8.93 -17.29 -30.88
N ARG A 814 8.06 -18.28 -31.09
CA ARG A 814 7.34 -18.41 -32.36
C ARG A 814 6.39 -17.21 -32.46
N LEU A 815 6.43 -16.47 -33.56
CA LEU A 815 5.55 -15.32 -33.84
C LEU A 815 4.10 -15.75 -34.18
N ASP A 816 3.69 -16.93 -33.75
CA ASP A 816 2.34 -17.43 -34.01
C ASP A 816 1.37 -16.73 -33.05
N PRO A 817 0.24 -16.17 -33.54
CA PRO A 817 -0.75 -15.55 -32.68
C PRO A 817 -1.33 -16.57 -31.68
N PRO A 818 -1.66 -16.17 -30.44
CA PRO A 818 -2.33 -17.06 -29.51
C PRO A 818 -3.65 -17.56 -30.11
N ALA A 819 -3.96 -18.85 -29.94
CA ALA A 819 -5.24 -19.41 -30.36
C ALA A 819 -6.38 -18.74 -29.56
N SER A 820 -7.35 -18.16 -30.26
CA SER A 820 -8.44 -17.38 -29.64
C SER A 820 -9.29 -18.26 -28.70
N PRO A 821 -9.42 -17.93 -27.40
CA PRO A 821 -10.31 -18.64 -26.48
C PRO A 821 -11.78 -18.18 -26.58
N LEU A 822 -12.04 -17.08 -27.32
CA LEU A 822 -13.32 -16.36 -27.24
C LEU A 822 -14.42 -16.86 -28.20
N SER A 823 -14.19 -17.91 -29.00
CA SER A 823 -15.26 -18.51 -29.80
C SER A 823 -16.27 -19.35 -28.99
N ALA A 824 -16.14 -19.42 -27.66
CA ALA A 824 -17.01 -20.23 -26.78
C ALA A 824 -17.95 -19.42 -25.87
N TRP A 825 -18.05 -18.10 -26.02
CA TRP A 825 -18.97 -17.29 -25.20
C TRP A 825 -20.39 -17.30 -25.78
N GLY A 826 -21.04 -18.45 -25.62
CA GLY A 826 -22.40 -18.71 -26.07
C GLY A 826 -23.05 -19.93 -25.41
N ALA A 827 -22.72 -20.27 -24.17
CA ALA A 827 -23.55 -21.16 -23.34
C ALA A 827 -23.12 -21.08 -21.87
N SER A 828 -24.11 -20.98 -20.98
CA SER A 828 -23.96 -21.02 -19.53
C SER A 828 -23.25 -22.29 -19.05
N GLY A 829 -22.15 -22.13 -18.31
CA GLY A 829 -21.49 -23.22 -17.61
C GLY A 829 -20.25 -22.73 -16.86
N SER A 830 -20.31 -22.73 -15.53
CA SER A 830 -19.18 -22.42 -14.65
C SER A 830 -18.02 -23.40 -14.84
N PRO A 831 -16.75 -22.96 -14.77
CA PRO A 831 -15.66 -23.87 -14.46
C PRO A 831 -14.83 -23.43 -13.24
N VAL A 832 -14.70 -24.37 -12.31
CA VAL A 832 -13.62 -24.48 -11.32
C VAL A 832 -12.71 -25.63 -11.80
N ASP A 833 -11.40 -25.44 -11.59
CA ASP A 833 -10.28 -26.39 -11.75
C ASP A 833 -9.80 -26.77 -13.16
N THR A 834 -8.64 -26.24 -13.57
CA THR A 834 -7.38 -27.00 -13.78
C THR A 834 -6.27 -26.10 -14.39
N LEU A 835 -5.16 -25.90 -13.67
CA LEU A 835 -3.88 -25.51 -14.26
C LEU A 835 -2.89 -26.65 -14.03
N LEU A 836 -2.50 -27.32 -15.13
CA LEU A 836 -1.45 -28.34 -15.17
C LEU A 836 -0.06 -27.69 -15.27
N PRO A 837 0.99 -28.34 -14.78
CA PRO A 837 2.37 -27.88 -14.88
C PRO A 837 3.00 -28.32 -16.22
N LEU A 838 3.78 -27.42 -16.83
CA LEU A 838 4.65 -27.77 -17.96
C LEU A 838 5.96 -28.36 -17.43
N THR A 839 6.05 -29.68 -17.45
CA THR A 839 7.33 -30.40 -17.53
C THR A 839 7.31 -31.24 -18.80
N GLY A 840 8.33 -31.09 -19.65
CA GLY A 840 8.49 -31.90 -20.85
C GLY A 840 9.87 -31.75 -21.44
N THR A 841 10.78 -32.61 -20.99
CA THR A 841 12.00 -33.03 -21.71
C THR A 841 11.62 -33.75 -23.01
N GLY A 842 12.31 -33.44 -24.11
CA GLY A 842 12.21 -34.11 -25.39
C GLY A 842 12.93 -33.33 -26.48
#